data_AF-A0A222F1P4-F1
#
_entry.id   AF-A0A222F1P4-F1
#
_cell.length_a   1.000
_cell.length_b   1.000
_cell.length_c   1.000
_cell.angle_alpha   90.00
_cell.angle_beta   90.00
_cell.angle_gamma   90.00
#
_symmetry.space_group_name_H-M   'P 1'
#
loop_
_entity.id
_entity.type
_entity.pdbx_description
1 polymer ?
#
loop_
_entity_poly.entity_id
_entity_poly.type
_entity_poly.pdbx_seq_one_letter_code
_entity_poly.pdbx_strand_id
1 'polypeptide(L)'
;MSAAVAQPVSERLPLPSELPLLDYEAKLYPFVANRTFAKEGWKHDKRWRDTGPFLLDTNYGTHPAVRIYYSPGLIDWLEGGRKGTVPDGAIIVKEMVSAPAARYVEYRKLLEVLHPDDPAKVDSEMLSFLLKTGGLNWTVLVKDSSVSHGGWFFASVEPSAEIDSFDPPFSPASGQAGDGTCMRCHASAAEELTFSALANIEGYDGEPLIFRVDESWRNMEGFPPGPFRLPEVQRPANGKSEAALIQDLFHNDDTLELSNATAAASPSTINPEFAKTFPPAGGIDVARDRLQTLPSQWLDHVPSRPGGAQHFLTSDNCVGCHGGLGGPPYGTTMFLQTGPNYGDGYNISEYGEWRWSPMGLAGRDPIFFAQLESEFALLDAAGADDLKSNLGTTCLSCHGAMGQRQLLIDAHADPGAGLEPNDFKVDYTLLHAPLTEAEKEQQKKDGTLPYHVYGNLAREGISCAVCHHIAPPQRAEGQPDYNKLDTFLMNGTTGVFRLNEADRLVGPYENVRRNPMQNAMGITPVYDAYIKDSEVCGTCHTINLPNVDANTSVPLEGYTAADQDVFNKAGRNGAAFLNAEYGATFQEPLTKFQHSVEQATYLEWQNSRFSEKATERTCQSCHMKTDFKSVDGSLSVPSITTQIAAIQDDTLPDVANRLPQDELDVPFREGYRRHNYVGLNVFLVEMLRQFSAEMGMSLTDPMTYATNGAQLTIDTMALQAAEETADISLELNEGYGGSSRAYKCPTRQVTDYLRGLVSGAPSLKCARPVQTAKRSGAPAAPMVQA
;
A
#
# COMPACT_ATOMS: atom_id res chain seq x y z
N MET A 1 -37.05 28.93 -38.52
CA MET A 1 -36.81 27.83 -37.56
C MET A 1 -35.31 27.72 -37.41
N SER A 2 -34.78 28.21 -36.30
CA SER A 2 -33.35 28.12 -35.99
C SER A 2 -33.03 26.66 -35.68
N ALA A 3 -32.08 26.07 -36.40
CA ALA A 3 -31.58 24.74 -36.08
C ALA A 3 -30.95 24.81 -34.67
N ALA A 4 -31.46 23.99 -33.75
CA ALA A 4 -30.79 23.77 -32.48
C ALA A 4 -29.41 23.17 -32.79
N VAL A 5 -28.35 23.94 -32.53
CA VAL A 5 -26.98 23.43 -32.57
C VAL A 5 -26.91 22.38 -31.46
N ALA A 6 -26.76 21.10 -31.83
CA ALA A 6 -26.56 20.06 -30.85
C ALA A 6 -25.26 20.35 -30.09
N GLN A 7 -25.31 20.38 -28.76
CA GLN A 7 -24.11 20.54 -27.93
C GLN A 7 -23.07 19.47 -28.25
N PRO A 8 -21.76 19.76 -28.18
CA PRO A 8 -20.72 18.74 -28.35
C PRO A 8 -20.93 17.56 -27.39
N VAL A 9 -20.44 16.37 -27.75
CA VAL A 9 -20.61 15.14 -26.94
C VAL A 9 -19.78 15.24 -25.65
N SER A 10 -18.66 15.97 -25.67
CA SER A 10 -17.90 16.29 -24.46
C SER A 10 -18.67 17.07 -23.41
N GLU A 11 -19.54 18.02 -23.81
CA GLU A 11 -20.45 18.74 -22.89
C GLU A 11 -21.53 17.83 -22.28
N ARG A 12 -21.59 16.56 -22.67
CA ARG A 12 -22.57 15.56 -22.20
C ARG A 12 -21.94 14.38 -21.47
N LEU A 13 -20.61 14.35 -21.30
CA LEU A 13 -20.00 13.33 -20.45
C LEU A 13 -20.43 13.58 -19.00
N PRO A 14 -20.86 12.55 -18.27
CA PRO A 14 -21.11 12.68 -16.83
C PRO A 14 -19.82 13.08 -16.13
N LEU A 15 -19.93 13.67 -14.94
CA LEU A 15 -18.78 13.84 -14.07
C LEU A 15 -18.40 12.49 -13.43
N PRO A 16 -17.12 12.25 -13.11
CA PRO A 16 -16.67 11.08 -12.34
C PRO A 16 -17.53 10.76 -11.11
N SER A 17 -18.00 11.77 -10.37
CA SER A 17 -18.86 11.62 -9.19
C SER A 17 -20.31 11.25 -9.46
N GLU A 18 -20.79 11.42 -10.70
CA GLU A 18 -22.21 11.21 -11.04
C GLU A 18 -22.55 9.73 -11.27
N LEU A 19 -21.54 8.89 -11.53
CA LEU A 19 -21.70 7.48 -11.84
C LEU A 19 -20.74 6.60 -11.03
N PRO A 20 -21.10 5.33 -10.76
CA PRO A 20 -20.14 4.34 -10.27
C PRO A 20 -18.93 4.19 -11.23
N LEU A 21 -17.77 3.81 -10.70
CA LEU A 21 -16.50 3.77 -11.44
C LEU A 21 -16.60 3.11 -12.83
N LEU A 22 -17.03 1.84 -12.89
CA LEU A 22 -17.12 1.11 -14.17
C LEU A 22 -18.16 1.70 -15.13
N ASP A 23 -19.26 2.26 -14.61
CA ASP A 23 -20.27 2.93 -15.43
C ASP A 23 -19.72 4.23 -16.02
N TYR A 24 -18.92 4.95 -15.24
CA TYR A 24 -18.21 6.14 -15.68
C TYR A 24 -17.16 5.81 -16.75
N GLU A 25 -16.31 4.81 -16.52
CA GLU A 25 -15.33 4.31 -17.49
C GLU A 25 -16.01 3.85 -18.79
N ALA A 26 -17.14 3.14 -18.70
CA ALA A 26 -17.93 2.72 -19.86
C ALA A 26 -18.47 3.89 -20.70
N LYS A 27 -18.50 5.13 -20.17
CA LYS A 27 -18.78 6.36 -20.94
C LYS A 27 -17.49 7.04 -21.41
N LEU A 28 -16.49 7.16 -20.54
CA LEU A 28 -15.25 7.88 -20.80
C LEU A 28 -14.37 7.16 -21.82
N TYR A 29 -14.16 5.85 -21.67
CA TYR A 29 -13.16 5.11 -22.45
C TYR A 29 -13.53 5.08 -23.94
N PRO A 30 -14.80 4.82 -24.33
CA PRO A 30 -15.19 4.94 -25.73
C PRO A 30 -15.06 6.37 -26.28
N PHE A 31 -15.28 7.42 -25.46
CA PHE A 31 -15.07 8.80 -25.89
C PHE A 31 -13.60 9.07 -26.25
N VAL A 32 -12.67 8.59 -25.42
CA VAL A 32 -11.22 8.72 -25.60
C VAL A 32 -10.73 7.86 -26.75
N ALA A 33 -11.00 6.55 -26.75
CA ALA A 33 -10.53 5.61 -27.77
C ALA A 33 -11.07 5.95 -29.18
N ASN A 34 -12.29 6.47 -29.29
CA ASN A 34 -12.83 6.94 -30.57
C ASN A 34 -12.28 8.32 -31.01
N ARG A 35 -11.37 8.91 -30.24
CA ARG A 35 -10.78 10.24 -30.46
C ARG A 35 -11.84 11.32 -30.69
N THR A 36 -12.94 11.28 -29.92
CA THR A 36 -14.05 12.22 -30.08
C THR A 36 -13.60 13.66 -29.83
N PHE A 37 -12.73 13.88 -28.84
CA PHE A 37 -12.09 15.18 -28.57
C PHE A 37 -11.40 15.78 -29.82
N ALA A 38 -10.70 14.96 -30.62
CA ALA A 38 -10.02 15.43 -31.83
C ALA A 38 -11.04 15.75 -32.95
N LYS A 39 -12.10 14.95 -33.08
CA LYS A 39 -13.20 15.18 -34.04
C LYS A 39 -13.99 16.46 -33.71
N GLU A 40 -14.06 16.82 -32.43
CA GLU A 40 -14.66 18.05 -31.93
C GLU A 40 -13.74 19.28 -32.06
N GLY A 41 -12.51 19.11 -32.53
CA GLY A 41 -11.59 20.21 -32.80
C GLY A 41 -10.97 20.82 -31.54
N TRP A 42 -10.77 20.03 -30.48
CA TRP A 42 -10.06 20.50 -29.28
C TRP A 42 -8.68 21.01 -29.62
N LYS A 43 -8.25 22.10 -28.96
CA LYS A 43 -6.89 22.61 -29.10
C LYS A 43 -5.90 21.57 -28.58
N HIS A 44 -4.73 21.51 -29.20
CA HIS A 44 -3.71 20.52 -28.87
C HIS A 44 -2.29 21.06 -28.98
N ASP A 45 -1.34 20.27 -28.52
CA ASP A 45 0.08 20.57 -28.65
C ASP A 45 0.50 20.75 -30.13
N LYS A 46 1.46 21.65 -30.36
CA LYS A 46 2.00 22.02 -31.69
C LYS A 46 2.52 20.82 -32.49
N ARG A 47 3.06 19.83 -31.80
CA ARG A 47 3.67 18.61 -32.35
C ARG A 47 3.72 17.52 -31.29
N TRP A 48 4.00 16.29 -31.72
CA TRP A 48 4.47 15.25 -30.81
C TRP A 48 5.78 15.70 -30.15
N ARG A 49 5.90 15.47 -28.84
CA ARG A 49 7.07 15.83 -28.05
C ARG A 49 7.42 14.74 -27.04
N ASP A 50 8.71 14.60 -26.78
CA ASP A 50 9.19 13.71 -25.72
C ASP A 50 8.94 14.36 -24.35
N THR A 51 8.84 13.53 -23.32
CA THR A 51 8.74 13.98 -21.92
C THR A 51 10.05 13.82 -21.16
N GLY A 52 11.12 13.47 -21.87
CA GLY A 52 12.49 13.38 -21.38
C GLY A 52 13.44 12.96 -22.50
N PRO A 53 14.73 12.78 -22.21
CA PRO A 53 15.70 12.34 -23.20
C PRO A 53 15.38 10.94 -23.77
N PHE A 54 15.81 10.71 -25.02
CA PHE A 54 15.82 9.37 -25.63
C PHE A 54 17.23 9.08 -26.15
N LEU A 55 17.89 8.13 -25.51
CA LEU A 55 19.31 7.82 -25.76
C LEU A 55 19.47 6.32 -25.86
N LEU A 56 20.25 5.85 -26.83
CA LEU A 56 20.60 4.43 -26.98
C LEU A 56 19.36 3.53 -26.88
N ASP A 57 18.31 3.88 -27.61
CA ASP A 57 17.03 3.17 -27.70
C ASP A 57 16.27 3.05 -26.36
N THR A 58 16.57 3.95 -25.42
CA THR A 58 16.00 3.99 -24.07
C THR A 58 15.29 5.32 -23.83
N ASN A 59 14.05 5.25 -23.33
CA ASN A 59 13.26 6.42 -22.98
C ASN A 59 13.52 6.83 -21.52
N TYR A 60 13.99 8.07 -21.32
CA TYR A 60 14.17 8.70 -20.01
C TYR A 60 13.05 9.70 -19.68
N GLY A 61 11.97 9.73 -20.47
CA GLY A 61 10.78 10.50 -20.17
C GLY A 61 9.90 9.86 -19.11
N THR A 62 9.26 10.69 -18.29
CA THR A 62 8.24 10.28 -17.31
C THR A 62 7.02 9.62 -17.96
N HIS A 63 6.81 9.88 -19.26
CA HIS A 63 5.85 9.20 -20.10
C HIS A 63 6.50 8.82 -21.45
N PRO A 64 5.82 8.03 -22.29
CA PRO A 64 6.15 7.93 -23.71
C PRO A 64 6.11 9.30 -24.42
N ALA A 65 6.30 9.33 -25.75
CA ALA A 65 6.12 10.55 -26.51
C ALA A 65 4.64 10.95 -26.52
N VAL A 66 4.35 12.26 -26.39
CA VAL A 66 2.99 12.76 -26.17
C VAL A 66 2.57 13.82 -27.17
N ARG A 67 1.26 13.89 -27.42
CA ARG A 67 0.56 15.07 -27.94
C ARG A 67 -0.70 15.28 -27.13
N ILE A 68 -0.78 16.39 -26.41
CA ILE A 68 -1.87 16.65 -25.47
C ILE A 68 -2.97 17.48 -26.12
N TYR A 69 -4.23 17.14 -25.85
CA TYR A 69 -5.44 17.86 -26.23
C TYR A 69 -6.12 18.41 -24.99
N TYR A 70 -6.71 19.59 -25.15
CA TYR A 70 -7.24 20.38 -24.05
C TYR A 70 -8.69 20.74 -24.35
N SER A 71 -9.58 20.41 -23.41
CA SER A 71 -10.97 20.84 -23.48
C SER A 71 -11.09 22.37 -23.48
N PRO A 72 -12.19 22.94 -24.02
CA PRO A 72 -12.42 24.39 -24.02
C PRO A 72 -12.31 25.01 -22.62
N GLY A 73 -12.92 24.41 -21.60
CA GLY A 73 -12.85 24.93 -20.22
C GLY A 73 -11.43 24.97 -19.64
N LEU A 74 -10.55 24.04 -20.05
CA LEU A 74 -9.15 24.10 -19.65
C LEU A 74 -8.38 25.19 -20.40
N ILE A 75 -8.67 25.39 -21.70
CA ILE A 75 -8.08 26.49 -22.47
C ILE A 75 -8.46 27.83 -21.86
N ASP A 76 -9.73 28.03 -21.49
CA ASP A 76 -10.20 29.25 -20.85
C ASP A 76 -9.46 29.52 -19.53
N TRP A 77 -9.21 28.48 -18.72
CA TRP A 77 -8.43 28.60 -17.49
C TRP A 77 -6.95 28.94 -17.76
N LEU A 78 -6.33 28.32 -18.77
CA LEU A 78 -4.95 28.62 -19.18
C LEU A 78 -4.82 30.07 -19.69
N GLU A 79 -5.75 30.54 -20.53
CA GLU A 79 -5.81 31.93 -21.00
C GLU A 79 -6.10 32.91 -19.86
N GLY A 80 -6.84 32.49 -18.83
CA GLY A 80 -7.04 33.20 -17.57
C GLY A 80 -5.78 33.33 -16.71
N GLY A 81 -4.64 32.81 -17.17
CA GLY A 81 -3.35 32.88 -16.48
C GLY A 81 -3.22 31.89 -15.33
N ARG A 82 -3.88 30.72 -15.42
CA ARG A 82 -3.83 29.64 -14.42
C ARG A 82 -4.30 30.08 -13.02
N LYS A 83 -5.25 31.01 -12.95
CA LYS A 83 -5.79 31.56 -11.69
C LYS A 83 -7.09 30.88 -11.32
N GLY A 84 -7.26 30.62 -10.02
CA GLY A 84 -8.44 29.94 -9.51
C GLY A 84 -8.46 28.46 -9.91
N THR A 85 -9.60 27.82 -9.68
CA THR A 85 -9.77 26.39 -9.92
C THR A 85 -10.02 26.10 -11.39
N VAL A 86 -9.48 24.98 -11.88
CA VAL A 86 -9.93 24.41 -13.17
C VAL A 86 -11.42 24.03 -13.03
N PRO A 87 -12.29 24.36 -13.99
CA PRO A 87 -13.72 24.06 -13.87
C PRO A 87 -14.00 22.56 -13.97
N ASP A 88 -15.00 22.08 -13.22
CA ASP A 88 -15.47 20.70 -13.29
C ASP A 88 -15.93 20.35 -14.71
N GLY A 89 -15.63 19.13 -15.15
CA GLY A 89 -15.82 18.67 -16.53
C GLY A 89 -14.71 19.09 -17.49
N ALA A 90 -13.71 19.88 -17.06
CA ALA A 90 -12.52 20.11 -17.87
C ALA A 90 -11.69 18.83 -17.99
N ILE A 91 -11.24 18.55 -19.20
CA ILE A 91 -10.51 17.32 -19.54
C ILE A 91 -9.18 17.67 -20.22
N ILE A 92 -8.15 16.91 -19.86
CA ILE A 92 -6.87 16.83 -20.56
C ILE A 92 -6.74 15.42 -21.13
N VAL A 93 -6.56 15.29 -22.45
CA VAL A 93 -6.30 14.00 -23.09
C VAL A 93 -4.87 13.98 -23.59
N LYS A 94 -4.05 13.10 -23.04
CA LYS A 94 -2.68 12.86 -23.48
C LYS A 94 -2.70 11.68 -24.46
N GLU A 95 -2.61 11.95 -25.77
CA GLU A 95 -2.31 10.88 -26.73
C GLU A 95 -0.84 10.49 -26.53
N MET A 96 -0.59 9.20 -26.34
CA MET A 96 0.73 8.64 -26.04
C MET A 96 1.13 7.63 -27.10
N VAL A 97 2.39 7.67 -27.50
CA VAL A 97 2.97 6.81 -28.53
C VAL A 97 4.39 6.44 -28.15
N SER A 98 4.88 5.30 -28.64
CA SER A 98 6.22 4.79 -28.36
C SER A 98 7.31 5.84 -28.66
N ALA A 99 8.11 6.19 -27.66
CA ALA A 99 9.20 7.15 -27.83
C ALA A 99 10.23 6.70 -28.90
N PRO A 100 10.91 7.63 -29.60
CA PRO A 100 10.85 9.09 -29.42
C PRO A 100 9.88 9.78 -30.36
N ALA A 101 9.50 11.01 -30.00
CA ALA A 101 8.62 11.89 -30.77
C ALA A 101 9.14 12.18 -32.19
N ALA A 102 10.47 12.14 -32.38
CA ALA A 102 11.13 12.34 -33.67
C ALA A 102 10.56 11.43 -34.78
N ARG A 103 10.20 10.18 -34.46
CA ARG A 103 9.55 9.22 -35.38
C ARG A 103 8.34 9.84 -36.07
N TYR A 104 7.48 10.44 -35.26
CA TYR A 104 6.18 10.95 -35.67
C TYR A 104 6.29 12.33 -36.34
N VAL A 105 7.21 13.17 -35.87
CA VAL A 105 7.49 14.48 -36.47
C VAL A 105 8.09 14.31 -37.87
N GLU A 106 9.05 13.41 -38.06
CA GLU A 106 9.62 13.16 -39.38
C GLU A 106 8.63 12.49 -40.33
N TYR A 107 7.83 11.53 -39.83
CA TYR A 107 6.83 10.88 -40.66
C TYR A 107 5.73 11.85 -41.11
N ARG A 108 5.25 12.74 -40.22
CA ARG A 108 4.29 13.79 -40.59
C ARG A 108 4.86 14.72 -41.66
N LYS A 109 6.12 15.17 -41.53
CA LYS A 109 6.78 15.99 -42.56
C LYS A 109 6.86 15.29 -43.91
N LEU A 110 7.15 13.98 -43.92
CA LEU A 110 7.12 13.20 -45.15
C LEU A 110 5.72 13.22 -45.79
N LEU A 111 4.66 12.99 -45.00
CA LEU A 111 3.29 13.03 -45.48
C LEU A 111 2.89 14.42 -46.00
N GLU A 112 3.29 15.50 -45.32
CA GLU A 112 3.05 16.88 -45.78
C GLU A 112 3.74 17.17 -47.12
N VAL A 113 4.91 16.59 -47.38
CA VAL A 113 5.58 16.67 -48.69
C VAL A 113 4.85 15.86 -49.76
N LEU A 114 4.32 14.68 -49.40
CA LEU A 114 3.59 13.81 -50.32
C LEU A 114 2.17 14.33 -50.62
N HIS A 115 1.57 15.05 -49.68
CA HIS A 115 0.19 15.52 -49.69
C HIS A 115 0.09 17.01 -49.29
N PRO A 116 0.78 17.93 -50.01
CA PRO A 116 0.90 19.34 -49.60
C PRO A 116 -0.44 20.09 -49.57
N ASP A 117 -1.40 19.67 -50.37
CA ASP A 117 -2.72 20.29 -50.50
C ASP A 117 -3.85 19.46 -49.85
N ASP A 118 -3.53 18.38 -49.12
CA ASP A 118 -4.52 17.49 -48.51
C ASP A 118 -4.19 17.16 -47.03
N PRO A 119 -4.39 18.13 -46.11
CA PRO A 119 -4.15 17.93 -44.68
C PRO A 119 -5.00 16.80 -44.08
N ALA A 120 -6.22 16.59 -44.59
CA ALA A 120 -7.09 15.51 -44.12
C ALA A 120 -6.48 14.14 -44.40
N LYS A 121 -5.86 13.98 -45.58
CA LYS A 121 -5.12 12.77 -45.90
C LYS A 121 -3.88 12.60 -45.02
N VAL A 122 -3.10 13.66 -44.79
CA VAL A 122 -1.97 13.63 -43.84
C VAL A 122 -2.41 13.14 -42.48
N ASP A 123 -3.50 13.68 -41.93
CA ASP A 123 -3.99 13.28 -40.61
C ASP A 123 -4.52 11.84 -40.58
N SER A 124 -5.18 11.39 -41.66
CA SER A 124 -5.68 10.01 -41.77
C SER A 124 -4.57 8.96 -41.87
N GLU A 125 -3.52 9.25 -42.65
CA GLU A 125 -2.35 8.36 -42.77
C GLU A 125 -1.49 8.40 -41.51
N MET A 126 -1.37 9.56 -40.87
CA MET A 126 -0.72 9.68 -39.57
C MET A 126 -1.44 8.82 -38.52
N LEU A 127 -2.77 8.91 -38.42
CA LEU A 127 -3.53 8.09 -37.48
C LEU A 127 -3.36 6.58 -37.74
N SER A 128 -3.35 6.18 -39.02
CA SER A 128 -3.12 4.79 -39.42
C SER A 128 -1.73 4.30 -38.99
N PHE A 129 -0.72 5.17 -39.09
CA PHE A 129 0.63 4.90 -38.64
C PHE A 129 0.74 4.79 -37.11
N LEU A 130 0.05 5.66 -36.38
CA LEU A 130 0.00 5.62 -34.91
C LEU A 130 -0.63 4.32 -34.39
N LEU A 131 -1.76 3.91 -34.95
CA LEU A 131 -2.46 2.69 -34.54
C LEU A 131 -1.68 1.42 -34.89
N LYS A 132 -0.96 1.40 -36.02
CA LYS A 132 -0.24 0.22 -36.48
C LYS A 132 1.15 0.05 -35.86
N THR A 133 1.86 1.16 -35.71
CA THR A 133 3.31 1.17 -35.42
C THR A 133 3.64 1.97 -34.18
N GLY A 134 2.74 2.87 -33.75
CA GLY A 134 3.02 3.84 -32.71
C GLY A 134 2.69 3.39 -31.29
N GLY A 135 2.06 2.23 -31.09
CA GLY A 135 1.60 1.81 -29.76
C GLY A 135 0.66 2.84 -29.14
N LEU A 136 -0.26 3.39 -29.94
CA LEU A 136 -1.13 4.49 -29.53
C LEU A 136 -2.03 4.07 -28.36
N ASN A 137 -1.89 4.76 -27.23
CA ASN A 137 -2.80 4.70 -26.10
C ASN A 137 -2.98 6.11 -25.50
N TRP A 138 -3.76 6.22 -24.42
CA TRP A 138 -4.08 7.53 -23.83
C TRP A 138 -3.97 7.51 -22.31
N THR A 139 -3.57 8.64 -21.74
CA THR A 139 -3.88 8.97 -20.35
C THR A 139 -4.80 10.19 -20.34
N VAL A 140 -5.87 10.13 -19.56
CA VAL A 140 -6.87 11.20 -19.45
C VAL A 140 -6.96 11.69 -18.01
N LEU A 141 -7.09 13.01 -17.86
CA LEU A 141 -7.38 13.65 -16.59
C LEU A 141 -8.72 14.37 -16.72
N VAL A 142 -9.64 14.11 -15.80
CA VAL A 142 -10.96 14.75 -15.76
C VAL A 142 -11.13 15.47 -14.43
N LYS A 143 -11.41 16.78 -14.49
CA LYS A 143 -11.64 17.61 -13.33
C LYS A 143 -13.04 17.35 -12.77
N ASP A 144 -13.11 17.02 -11.50
CA ASP A 144 -14.33 16.95 -10.71
C ASP A 144 -13.98 17.24 -9.25
N SER A 145 -14.35 18.43 -8.78
CA SER A 145 -14.07 18.92 -7.44
C SER A 145 -14.65 18.07 -6.33
N SER A 146 -15.53 17.11 -6.62
CA SER A 146 -16.22 16.29 -5.62
C SER A 146 -15.63 14.88 -5.43
N VAL A 147 -14.69 14.42 -6.26
CA VAL A 147 -14.17 13.04 -6.14
C VAL A 147 -12.95 12.86 -5.26
N SER A 148 -12.11 13.88 -5.10
CA SER A 148 -10.89 13.81 -4.30
C SER A 148 -10.34 15.20 -3.95
N HIS A 149 -9.39 15.28 -3.04
CA HIS A 149 -8.61 16.51 -2.86
C HIS A 149 -7.94 16.93 -4.16
N GLY A 150 -8.05 18.21 -4.53
CA GLY A 150 -7.60 18.70 -5.84
C GLY A 150 -8.48 18.27 -7.02
N GLY A 151 -9.41 17.32 -6.83
CA GLY A 151 -10.55 17.02 -7.70
C GLY A 151 -10.19 16.51 -9.08
N TRP A 152 -9.31 15.51 -9.18
CA TRP A 152 -8.92 14.92 -10.46
C TRP A 152 -9.17 13.41 -10.47
N PHE A 153 -9.83 12.95 -11.53
CA PHE A 153 -9.86 11.55 -11.93
C PHE A 153 -8.80 11.32 -13.01
N PHE A 154 -7.99 10.28 -12.82
CA PHE A 154 -6.94 9.88 -13.76
C PHE A 154 -7.32 8.53 -14.36
N ALA A 155 -7.11 8.35 -15.66
CA ALA A 155 -7.25 7.02 -16.27
C ALA A 155 -6.29 6.78 -17.43
N SER A 156 -5.92 5.52 -17.60
CA SER A 156 -5.22 4.98 -18.77
C SER A 156 -6.23 4.26 -19.66
N VAL A 157 -6.26 4.60 -20.94
CA VAL A 157 -7.23 4.06 -21.91
C VAL A 157 -6.48 3.43 -23.08
N GLU A 158 -6.79 2.17 -23.35
CA GLU A 158 -6.28 1.44 -24.50
C GLU A 158 -7.21 1.55 -25.71
N PRO A 159 -6.75 1.29 -26.95
CA PRO A 159 -7.59 1.33 -28.15
C PRO A 159 -8.83 0.43 -28.12
N SER A 160 -8.80 -0.65 -27.33
CA SER A 160 -9.95 -1.54 -27.12
C SER A 160 -11.08 -0.90 -26.32
N ALA A 161 -10.79 0.17 -25.55
CA ALA A 161 -11.70 0.77 -24.57
C ALA A 161 -12.24 -0.24 -23.54
N GLU A 162 -11.47 -1.28 -23.23
CA GLU A 162 -11.81 -2.24 -22.18
C GLU A 162 -11.75 -1.55 -20.80
N ILE A 163 -12.76 -1.82 -19.98
CA ILE A 163 -12.85 -1.36 -18.60
C ILE A 163 -12.35 -2.45 -17.66
N ASP A 164 -12.04 -2.09 -16.42
CA ASP A 164 -11.52 -3.03 -15.44
C ASP A 164 -12.54 -4.13 -15.11
N SER A 165 -12.07 -5.36 -14.90
CA SER A 165 -12.91 -6.44 -14.37
C SER A 165 -12.72 -6.69 -12.87
N PHE A 166 -11.59 -6.22 -12.31
CA PHE A 166 -11.15 -6.49 -10.93
C PHE A 166 -11.09 -7.98 -10.55
N ASP A 167 -10.97 -8.88 -11.55
CA ASP A 167 -10.78 -10.31 -11.35
C ASP A 167 -9.31 -10.66 -11.05
N PRO A 168 -9.01 -11.84 -10.46
CA PRO A 168 -7.65 -12.34 -10.31
C PRO A 168 -6.90 -12.36 -11.66
N PRO A 169 -5.67 -11.83 -11.73
CA PRO A 169 -4.70 -11.66 -10.64
C PRO A 169 -4.76 -10.33 -9.86
N PHE A 170 -5.81 -9.54 -10.00
CA PHE A 170 -5.98 -8.24 -9.34
C PHE A 170 -4.88 -7.23 -9.73
N SER A 171 -5.21 -6.35 -10.68
CA SER A 171 -4.37 -5.24 -11.09
C SER A 171 -4.90 -3.91 -10.53
N PRO A 172 -4.04 -2.89 -10.36
CA PRO A 172 -4.49 -1.52 -10.08
C PRO A 172 -5.56 -1.08 -11.07
N ALA A 173 -6.49 -0.24 -10.62
CA ALA A 173 -7.53 0.30 -11.48
C ALA A 173 -6.89 1.08 -12.65
N SER A 174 -7.42 0.88 -13.86
CA SER A 174 -7.05 1.69 -15.03
C SER A 174 -7.53 3.12 -14.89
N GLY A 175 -8.57 3.39 -14.09
CA GLY A 175 -9.04 4.71 -13.74
C GLY A 175 -9.39 4.87 -12.26
N GLN A 176 -8.96 5.96 -11.63
CA GLN A 176 -9.31 6.27 -10.23
C GLN A 176 -9.19 7.76 -9.86
N ALA A 177 -9.92 8.15 -8.80
CA ALA A 177 -9.89 9.50 -8.27
C ALA A 177 -8.66 9.73 -7.39
N GLY A 178 -7.90 10.81 -7.61
CA GLY A 178 -6.71 11.09 -6.80
C GLY A 178 -5.62 10.01 -6.86
N ASP A 179 -5.50 9.31 -8.01
CA ASP A 179 -4.57 8.21 -8.24
C ASP A 179 -3.16 8.48 -7.71
N GLY A 180 -2.76 7.76 -6.66
CA GLY A 180 -1.45 7.94 -6.01
C GLY A 180 -0.26 7.77 -6.96
N THR A 181 -0.37 6.91 -7.97
CA THR A 181 0.72 6.70 -8.95
C THR A 181 0.90 7.90 -9.89
N CYS A 182 -0.19 8.54 -10.32
CA CYS A 182 -0.16 9.78 -11.08
C CYS A 182 0.26 10.98 -10.20
N MET A 183 -0.28 11.01 -8.98
CA MET A 183 -0.07 12.08 -8.01
C MET A 183 1.39 12.18 -7.56
N ARG A 184 2.14 11.08 -7.61
CA ARG A 184 3.60 11.04 -7.46
C ARG A 184 4.31 12.24 -8.12
N CYS A 185 3.97 12.51 -9.38
CA CYS A 185 4.56 13.60 -10.14
C CYS A 185 3.66 14.84 -10.13
N HIS A 186 2.35 14.66 -10.34
CA HIS A 186 1.40 15.77 -10.49
C HIS A 186 1.27 16.65 -9.24
N ALA A 187 1.53 16.11 -8.05
CA ALA A 187 1.61 16.85 -6.79
C ALA A 187 2.66 17.96 -6.78
N SER A 188 3.67 17.87 -7.66
CA SER A 188 4.76 18.84 -7.77
C SER A 188 4.42 20.02 -8.71
N ALA A 189 3.21 20.08 -9.25
CA ALA A 189 2.76 21.22 -10.05
C ALA A 189 2.47 22.44 -9.17
N ALA A 190 2.75 23.64 -9.69
CA ALA A 190 2.55 24.88 -8.97
C ALA A 190 1.07 25.22 -8.74
N GLU A 191 0.19 24.85 -9.68
CA GLU A 191 -1.25 25.06 -9.57
C GLU A 191 -2.03 23.87 -10.16
N GLU A 192 -3.17 23.55 -9.52
CA GLU A 192 -4.22 22.67 -10.02
C GLU A 192 -3.72 21.29 -10.52
N LEU A 193 -2.62 20.79 -9.94
CA LEU A 193 -2.07 19.46 -10.22
C LEU A 193 -1.79 19.20 -11.71
N THR A 194 -1.50 20.25 -12.49
CA THR A 194 -1.26 20.13 -13.94
C THR A 194 -0.11 20.99 -14.45
N PHE A 195 0.76 20.36 -15.24
CA PHE A 195 1.91 21.01 -15.90
C PHE A 195 1.53 21.68 -17.24
N SER A 196 0.23 21.74 -17.59
CA SER A 196 -0.25 22.28 -18.87
C SER A 196 0.20 23.73 -19.09
N ALA A 197 0.75 24.05 -20.26
CA ALA A 197 1.30 25.36 -20.56
C ALA A 197 0.90 25.82 -21.97
N LEU A 198 0.48 27.08 -22.12
CA LEU A 198 0.12 27.66 -23.42
C LEU A 198 1.25 27.53 -24.45
N ALA A 199 2.51 27.61 -24.02
CA ALA A 199 3.67 27.45 -24.89
C ALA A 199 3.72 26.11 -25.66
N ASN A 200 3.05 25.07 -25.15
CA ASN A 200 2.96 23.79 -25.84
C ASN A 200 1.90 23.78 -26.95
N ILE A 201 0.89 24.65 -26.87
CA ILE A 201 -0.36 24.58 -27.62
C ILE A 201 -0.26 25.33 -28.94
N GLU A 202 -0.80 24.74 -30.01
CA GLU A 202 -0.86 25.40 -31.32
C GLU A 202 -1.65 26.71 -31.25
N GLY A 203 -1.14 27.75 -31.91
CA GLY A 203 -1.72 29.09 -31.93
C GLY A 203 -1.28 30.02 -30.79
N TYR A 204 -0.48 29.55 -29.83
CA TYR A 204 0.09 30.39 -28.77
C TYR A 204 1.60 30.59 -28.91
N ASP A 205 2.12 31.65 -28.30
CA ASP A 205 3.54 31.97 -28.29
C ASP A 205 4.35 31.01 -27.39
N GLY A 206 5.64 30.85 -27.69
CA GLY A 206 6.55 29.97 -26.97
C GLY A 206 6.76 28.62 -27.68
N GLU A 207 7.66 27.81 -27.13
CA GLU A 207 7.97 26.46 -27.64
C GLU A 207 7.97 25.45 -26.48
N PRO A 208 7.55 24.20 -26.74
CA PRO A 208 7.72 23.12 -25.77
C PRO A 208 9.18 22.92 -25.37
N LEU A 209 9.40 22.38 -24.17
CA LEU A 209 10.71 21.88 -23.76
C LEU A 209 11.22 20.84 -24.76
N ILE A 210 12.53 20.88 -25.03
CA ILE A 210 13.20 20.00 -25.97
C ILE A 210 14.21 19.15 -25.21
N PHE A 211 14.10 17.83 -25.37
CA PHE A 211 15.04 16.87 -24.81
C PHE A 211 15.95 16.29 -25.89
N ARG A 212 17.10 15.79 -25.47
CA ARG A 212 18.06 15.15 -26.38
C ARG A 212 17.49 13.83 -26.90
N VAL A 213 17.43 13.68 -28.21
CA VAL A 213 17.11 12.44 -28.92
C VAL A 213 18.32 12.10 -29.80
N ASP A 214 18.85 10.88 -29.69
CA ASP A 214 19.92 10.41 -30.58
C ASP A 214 19.36 9.59 -31.78
N GLU A 215 20.23 9.04 -32.63
CA GLU A 215 19.82 8.36 -33.86
C GLU A 215 19.51 6.86 -33.68
N SER A 216 19.44 6.35 -32.44
CA SER A 216 19.22 4.92 -32.19
C SER A 216 17.86 4.42 -32.68
N TRP A 217 16.85 5.29 -32.65
CA TRP A 217 15.47 4.99 -33.07
C TRP A 217 15.31 4.80 -34.59
N ARG A 218 16.33 5.14 -35.39
CA ARG A 218 16.31 5.01 -36.86
C ARG A 218 16.52 3.56 -37.30
N ASN A 219 15.73 2.66 -36.74
CA ASN A 219 15.74 1.22 -36.96
C ASN A 219 14.40 0.70 -37.48
N MET A 220 13.53 1.58 -37.99
CA MET A 220 12.14 1.25 -38.32
C MET A 220 12.05 0.22 -39.44
N GLU A 221 11.54 -0.96 -39.09
CA GLU A 221 11.25 -2.01 -40.07
C GLU A 221 10.12 -1.58 -41.02
N GLY A 222 10.17 -2.07 -42.27
CA GLY A 222 9.22 -1.67 -43.31
C GLY A 222 9.57 -0.36 -44.05
N PHE A 223 10.53 0.42 -43.57
CA PHE A 223 11.09 1.56 -44.30
C PHE A 223 12.32 1.16 -45.13
N PRO A 224 12.55 1.78 -46.31
CA PRO A 224 13.79 1.61 -47.06
C PRO A 224 14.99 2.21 -46.30
N PRO A 225 16.23 1.77 -46.59
CA PRO A 225 17.43 2.41 -46.04
C PRO A 225 17.40 3.93 -46.26
N GLY A 226 17.57 4.70 -45.19
CA GLY A 226 17.37 6.14 -45.22
C GLY A 226 17.09 6.75 -43.85
N PRO A 227 16.48 7.94 -43.76
CA PRO A 227 16.25 8.66 -42.51
C PRO A 227 15.55 7.84 -41.43
N PHE A 228 14.58 6.98 -41.78
CA PHE A 228 13.88 6.14 -40.80
C PHE A 228 14.62 4.82 -40.47
N ARG A 229 15.62 4.45 -41.28
CA ARG A 229 16.32 3.16 -41.19
C ARG A 229 17.80 3.30 -41.59
N LEU A 230 18.62 3.70 -40.63
CA LEU A 230 20.07 3.79 -40.81
C LEU A 230 20.74 2.40 -40.68
N PRO A 231 21.84 2.15 -41.41
CA PRO A 231 22.71 1.01 -41.15
C PRO A 231 23.17 0.99 -39.68
N GLU A 232 23.33 -0.21 -39.11
CA GLU A 232 23.72 -0.41 -37.71
C GLU A 232 24.98 0.39 -37.30
N VAL A 233 25.99 0.42 -38.16
CA VAL A 233 27.25 1.17 -37.95
C VAL A 233 27.10 2.70 -37.94
N GLN A 234 25.94 3.22 -38.39
CA GLN A 234 25.61 4.65 -38.32
C GLN A 234 24.72 4.99 -37.12
N ARG A 235 24.23 3.98 -36.40
CA ARG A 235 23.48 4.17 -35.16
C ARG A 235 24.44 4.20 -33.97
N PRO A 236 24.12 4.99 -32.92
CA PRO A 236 24.87 4.97 -31.67
C PRO A 236 25.13 3.55 -31.17
N ALA A 237 26.34 3.33 -30.64
CA ALA A 237 26.78 2.05 -30.10
C ALA A 237 26.61 0.84 -31.03
N ASN A 238 26.72 1.04 -32.34
CA ASN A 238 26.43 0.04 -33.36
C ASN A 238 25.01 -0.54 -33.19
N GLY A 239 24.02 0.34 -32.99
CA GLY A 239 22.61 -0.06 -32.92
C GLY A 239 22.22 -0.89 -31.71
N LYS A 240 23.11 -1.04 -30.71
CA LYS A 240 22.79 -1.65 -29.42
C LYS A 240 22.06 -0.65 -28.53
N SER A 241 21.03 -1.12 -27.84
CA SER A 241 20.36 -0.33 -26.79
C SER A 241 21.27 -0.17 -25.57
N GLU A 242 20.95 0.78 -24.70
CA GLU A 242 21.61 0.95 -23.42
C GLU A 242 21.55 -0.34 -22.59
N ALA A 243 20.39 -0.99 -22.51
CA ALA A 243 20.21 -2.29 -21.86
C ALA A 243 21.02 -3.44 -22.51
N ALA A 244 21.33 -3.36 -23.81
CA ALA A 244 22.20 -4.34 -24.47
C ALA A 244 23.70 -4.06 -24.23
N LEU A 245 24.05 -2.82 -23.88
CA LEU A 245 25.42 -2.39 -23.59
C LEU A 245 25.77 -2.56 -22.11
N ILE A 246 24.84 -2.18 -21.25
CA ILE A 246 24.79 -2.46 -19.83
C ILE A 246 24.17 -3.83 -19.75
N GLN A 247 24.95 -4.88 -19.96
CA GLN A 247 24.52 -6.24 -20.22
C GLN A 247 23.45 -6.73 -19.22
N ASP A 248 22.20 -6.38 -19.53
CA ASP A 248 20.97 -6.53 -18.76
C ASP A 248 20.68 -5.33 -17.81
N LEU A 249 19.66 -4.49 -18.11
CA LEU A 249 19.07 -3.57 -17.12
C LEU A 249 17.65 -2.93 -17.37
N PHE A 250 16.92 -3.04 -18.51
CA PHE A 250 15.61 -2.32 -18.63
C PHE A 250 14.50 -2.94 -19.52
N HIS A 251 13.27 -2.89 -18.98
CA HIS A 251 11.92 -3.11 -19.54
C HIS A 251 11.68 -4.42 -20.30
N ASN A 252 10.98 -5.34 -19.63
CA ASN A 252 10.39 -6.52 -20.26
C ASN A 252 8.86 -6.42 -20.20
N ASP A 253 8.20 -6.47 -21.36
CA ASP A 253 6.74 -6.64 -21.46
C ASP A 253 6.29 -7.92 -20.73
N ASP A 254 7.15 -8.95 -20.63
CA ASP A 254 6.89 -10.15 -19.84
C ASP A 254 6.68 -9.83 -18.35
N THR A 255 7.27 -8.76 -17.80
CA THR A 255 7.06 -8.36 -16.39
C THR A 255 5.67 -7.75 -16.19
N LEU A 256 5.18 -6.99 -17.16
CA LEU A 256 3.80 -6.47 -17.19
C LEU A 256 2.79 -7.60 -17.47
N GLU A 257 3.13 -8.52 -18.37
CA GLU A 257 2.36 -9.76 -18.57
C GLU A 257 2.38 -10.64 -17.31
N LEU A 258 3.47 -10.71 -16.54
CA LEU A 258 3.55 -11.39 -15.24
C LEU A 258 2.73 -10.68 -14.17
N SER A 259 2.66 -9.35 -14.17
CA SER A 259 1.75 -8.61 -13.28
C SER A 259 0.28 -8.83 -13.63
N ASN A 260 0.00 -9.08 -14.92
CA ASN A 260 -1.33 -9.41 -15.44
C ASN A 260 -1.57 -10.92 -15.55
N ALA A 261 -0.62 -11.77 -15.14
CA ALA A 261 -0.74 -13.22 -15.25
C ALA A 261 -1.64 -13.73 -14.13
N THR A 262 -2.63 -14.56 -14.48
CA THR A 262 -3.58 -15.11 -13.52
C THR A 262 -2.90 -15.71 -12.30
N ALA A 263 -3.43 -15.36 -11.12
CA ALA A 263 -2.92 -15.89 -9.87
C ALA A 263 -2.93 -17.42 -9.93
N ALA A 264 -1.87 -18.04 -9.41
CA ALA A 264 -1.80 -19.48 -9.34
C ALA A 264 -3.05 -20.01 -8.59
N ALA A 265 -3.68 -21.06 -9.11
CA ALA A 265 -4.85 -21.63 -8.48
C ALA A 265 -4.53 -22.09 -7.06
N SER A 266 -5.36 -21.67 -6.10
CA SER A 266 -5.11 -21.98 -4.69
C SER A 266 -5.17 -23.50 -4.45
N PRO A 267 -4.25 -24.04 -3.63
CA PRO A 267 -4.17 -25.48 -3.36
C PRO A 267 -5.54 -26.06 -2.96
N SER A 268 -5.94 -27.16 -3.59
CA SER A 268 -7.20 -27.87 -3.26
C SER A 268 -7.00 -29.08 -2.35
N THR A 269 -5.77 -29.58 -2.25
CA THR A 269 -5.40 -30.69 -1.37
C THR A 269 -4.76 -30.14 -0.10
N ILE A 270 -5.29 -30.55 1.06
CA ILE A 270 -4.71 -30.22 2.37
C ILE A 270 -3.30 -30.78 2.47
N ASN A 271 -2.35 -29.97 2.97
CA ASN A 271 -0.99 -30.42 3.21
C ASN A 271 -1.00 -31.57 4.27
N PRO A 272 -0.47 -32.76 3.94
CA PRO A 272 -0.57 -33.92 4.83
C PRO A 272 0.23 -33.76 6.13
N GLU A 273 1.35 -33.04 6.12
CA GLU A 273 2.12 -32.77 7.35
C GLU A 273 1.42 -31.72 8.21
N PHE A 274 0.76 -30.72 7.60
CA PHE A 274 -0.09 -29.77 8.33
C PHE A 274 -1.25 -30.52 9.01
N ALA A 275 -2.01 -31.33 8.27
CA ALA A 275 -3.13 -32.11 8.82
C ALA A 275 -2.69 -33.12 9.89
N LYS A 276 -1.48 -33.65 9.80
CA LYS A 276 -0.92 -34.53 10.83
C LYS A 276 -0.52 -33.77 12.09
N THR A 277 -0.04 -32.52 11.94
CA THR A 277 0.36 -31.64 13.05
C THR A 277 -0.86 -31.05 13.75
N PHE A 278 -1.86 -30.62 12.96
CA PHE A 278 -3.13 -30.04 13.39
C PHE A 278 -4.27 -30.92 12.88
N PRO A 279 -4.51 -32.11 13.50
CA PRO A 279 -5.55 -33.02 13.05
C PRO A 279 -6.92 -32.34 13.20
N PRO A 280 -7.72 -32.29 12.12
CA PRO A 280 -9.05 -31.70 12.19
C PRO A 280 -9.91 -32.53 13.16
N ALA A 281 -10.51 -31.86 14.15
CA ALA A 281 -11.42 -32.49 15.10
C ALA A 281 -12.68 -31.62 15.23
N GLY A 282 -13.83 -32.16 14.83
CA GLY A 282 -15.14 -31.53 15.07
C GLY A 282 -15.42 -30.22 14.31
N GLY A 283 -14.71 -29.93 13.22
CA GLY A 283 -14.90 -28.71 12.41
C GLY A 283 -16.07 -28.77 11.42
N ILE A 284 -16.48 -27.59 10.94
CA ILE A 284 -17.48 -27.43 9.87
C ILE A 284 -16.78 -27.62 8.52
N ASP A 285 -17.26 -28.57 7.70
CA ASP A 285 -16.80 -28.73 6.33
C ASP A 285 -17.49 -27.69 5.44
N VAL A 286 -16.82 -26.56 5.22
CA VAL A 286 -17.28 -25.51 4.31
C VAL A 286 -16.85 -25.89 2.89
N ALA A 287 -17.83 -26.25 2.07
CA ALA A 287 -17.61 -26.49 0.66
C ALA A 287 -17.03 -25.24 -0.01
N ARG A 288 -16.09 -25.41 -0.94
CA ARG A 288 -15.32 -24.30 -1.55
C ARG A 288 -16.20 -23.27 -2.26
N ASP A 289 -17.35 -23.68 -2.80
CA ASP A 289 -18.35 -22.81 -3.42
C ASP A 289 -19.12 -21.94 -2.41
N ARG A 290 -19.00 -22.24 -1.11
CA ARG A 290 -19.56 -21.47 0.01
C ARG A 290 -18.50 -20.71 0.80
N LEU A 291 -17.24 -20.76 0.38
CA LEU A 291 -16.16 -20.01 1.01
C LEU A 291 -16.37 -18.51 0.75
N GLN A 292 -16.38 -17.72 1.81
CA GLN A 292 -16.38 -16.27 1.69
C GLN A 292 -15.00 -15.80 1.22
N THR A 293 -14.99 -14.90 0.23
CA THR A 293 -13.77 -14.29 -0.32
C THR A 293 -13.78 -12.79 -0.06
N LEU A 294 -12.61 -12.23 0.20
CA LEU A 294 -12.48 -10.79 0.38
C LEU A 294 -12.38 -10.08 -0.98
N PRO A 295 -12.97 -8.87 -1.12
CA PRO A 295 -12.78 -8.04 -2.30
C PRO A 295 -11.30 -7.81 -2.60
N SER A 296 -10.98 -7.56 -3.87
CA SER A 296 -9.63 -7.17 -4.30
C SER A 296 -9.11 -5.98 -3.49
N GLN A 297 -7.82 -5.98 -3.17
CA GLN A 297 -7.15 -4.88 -2.48
C GLN A 297 -7.23 -3.56 -3.26
N TRP A 298 -7.34 -3.62 -4.59
CA TRP A 298 -7.47 -2.42 -5.41
C TRP A 298 -8.88 -1.80 -5.35
N LEU A 299 -9.84 -2.48 -4.74
CA LEU A 299 -11.16 -1.93 -4.41
C LEU A 299 -11.18 -1.29 -3.02
N ASP A 300 -10.08 -1.32 -2.27
CA ASP A 300 -9.96 -0.67 -0.96
C ASP A 300 -9.72 0.83 -1.08
N HIS A 301 -9.63 1.37 -2.30
CA HIS A 301 -9.32 2.77 -2.55
C HIS A 301 -10.26 3.75 -1.81
N VAL A 302 -9.68 4.53 -0.90
CA VAL A 302 -10.33 5.66 -0.21
C VAL A 302 -9.41 6.88 -0.34
N PRO A 303 -9.67 7.79 -1.31
CA PRO A 303 -8.85 8.97 -1.53
C PRO A 303 -9.15 10.06 -0.51
N SER A 304 -8.24 11.02 -0.35
CA SER A 304 -8.49 12.21 0.49
C SER A 304 -9.72 12.97 0.01
N ARG A 305 -10.56 13.44 0.95
CA ARG A 305 -11.84 14.10 0.66
C ARG A 305 -11.66 15.46 -0.02
N PRO A 306 -12.61 15.87 -0.86
CA PRO A 306 -12.58 17.17 -1.53
C PRO A 306 -12.78 18.37 -0.59
N GLY A 307 -13.58 18.22 0.46
CA GLY A 307 -14.05 19.33 1.31
C GLY A 307 -13.27 19.58 2.61
N GLY A 308 -12.19 18.82 2.85
CA GLY A 308 -11.40 18.90 4.08
C GLY A 308 -10.66 17.59 4.33
N ALA A 309 -9.67 17.62 5.24
CA ALA A 309 -8.90 16.43 5.56
C ALA A 309 -9.77 15.37 6.27
N GLN A 310 -9.58 14.11 5.89
CA GLN A 310 -10.08 12.95 6.62
C GLN A 310 -8.92 12.29 7.34
N HIS A 311 -9.16 11.70 8.52
CA HIS A 311 -8.09 11.06 9.31
C HIS A 311 -7.51 9.84 8.62
N PHE A 312 -8.34 9.05 7.93
CA PHE A 312 -7.87 7.80 7.32
C PHE A 312 -8.14 7.75 5.82
N LEU A 313 -7.11 7.33 5.10
CA LEU A 313 -7.06 7.09 3.66
C LEU A 313 -6.20 5.84 3.43
N THR A 314 -6.42 5.15 2.32
CA THR A 314 -5.70 3.90 2.01
C THR A 314 -4.31 4.15 1.42
N SER A 315 -3.40 3.18 1.59
CA SER A 315 -1.98 3.38 1.31
C SER A 315 -1.64 3.45 -0.19
N ASP A 316 -2.58 3.11 -1.06
CA ASP A 316 -2.50 3.35 -2.51
C ASP A 316 -2.46 4.85 -2.88
N ASN A 317 -2.91 5.74 -1.99
CA ASN A 317 -2.64 7.18 -2.10
C ASN A 317 -1.17 7.53 -1.83
N CYS A 318 -0.45 6.69 -1.08
CA CYS A 318 0.93 6.93 -0.64
C CYS A 318 1.95 6.19 -1.52
N VAL A 319 1.58 5.03 -2.08
CA VAL A 319 2.50 4.09 -2.75
C VAL A 319 3.22 4.69 -3.95
N GLY A 320 2.61 5.63 -4.66
CA GLY A 320 3.28 6.31 -5.78
C GLY A 320 4.56 7.04 -5.34
N CYS A 321 4.52 7.71 -4.18
CA CYS A 321 5.66 8.43 -3.63
C CYS A 321 6.54 7.54 -2.74
N HIS A 322 5.92 6.70 -1.90
CA HIS A 322 6.55 5.91 -0.83
C HIS A 322 6.70 4.42 -1.20
N GLY A 323 6.68 4.11 -2.50
CA GLY A 323 6.95 2.80 -3.07
C GLY A 323 8.35 2.72 -3.68
N GLY A 324 8.87 1.50 -3.81
CA GLY A 324 10.20 1.25 -4.37
C GLY A 324 10.28 1.56 -5.87
N LEU A 325 11.48 1.92 -6.34
CA LEU A 325 11.79 2.08 -7.77
C LEU A 325 13.01 1.25 -8.11
N GLY A 326 12.86 0.41 -9.14
CA GLY A 326 13.82 -0.64 -9.50
C GLY A 326 14.92 -0.21 -10.48
N GLY A 327 15.00 1.07 -10.85
CA GLY A 327 16.01 1.57 -11.80
C GLY A 327 15.46 2.58 -12.81
N PRO A 328 16.26 2.95 -13.82
CA PRO A 328 15.84 3.77 -14.95
C PRO A 328 14.45 3.44 -15.55
N PRO A 329 13.75 4.47 -16.05
CA PRO A 329 14.20 5.85 -16.15
C PRO A 329 14.14 6.63 -14.82
N TYR A 330 13.54 6.05 -13.77
CA TYR A 330 13.20 6.74 -12.52
C TYR A 330 14.27 6.62 -11.42
N GLY A 331 15.39 5.96 -11.71
CA GLY A 331 16.44 5.68 -10.72
C GLY A 331 16.05 4.58 -9.73
N THR A 332 16.94 4.32 -8.77
CA THR A 332 16.74 3.30 -7.73
C THR A 332 16.53 3.98 -6.39
N THR A 333 15.32 3.87 -5.84
CA THR A 333 14.94 4.47 -4.55
C THR A 333 14.14 3.45 -3.77
N MET A 334 14.46 3.25 -2.48
CA MET A 334 13.80 2.28 -1.61
C MET A 334 13.71 0.85 -2.19
N PHE A 335 14.68 0.47 -3.03
CA PHE A 335 14.77 -0.83 -3.66
C PHE A 335 16.23 -1.30 -3.66
N LEU A 336 16.44 -2.58 -3.40
CA LEU A 336 17.76 -3.21 -3.47
C LEU A 336 17.81 -4.10 -4.70
N GLN A 337 18.30 -3.54 -5.81
CA GLN A 337 18.42 -4.25 -7.07
C GLN A 337 19.53 -5.31 -7.01
N THR A 338 19.18 -6.56 -7.33
CA THR A 338 20.11 -7.70 -7.34
C THR A 338 20.34 -8.26 -8.73
N GLY A 339 19.45 -7.92 -9.66
CA GLY A 339 19.53 -8.36 -11.02
C GLY A 339 19.13 -7.25 -11.98
N PRO A 340 19.17 -7.59 -13.26
CA PRO A 340 19.04 -6.61 -14.31
C PRO A 340 17.59 -6.27 -14.68
N ASN A 341 16.63 -7.15 -14.47
CA ASN A 341 15.24 -6.75 -14.69
C ASN A 341 14.83 -5.73 -13.62
N TYR A 342 13.91 -4.83 -13.96
CA TYR A 342 13.45 -3.77 -13.05
C TYR A 342 12.89 -4.34 -11.73
N GLY A 343 12.24 -5.52 -11.76
CA GLY A 343 11.74 -6.23 -10.57
C GLY A 343 12.75 -7.16 -9.88
N ASP A 344 13.98 -7.29 -10.39
CA ASP A 344 14.99 -8.19 -9.82
C ASP A 344 15.64 -7.57 -8.58
N GLY A 345 15.03 -7.78 -7.43
CA GLY A 345 15.57 -7.28 -6.16
C GLY A 345 14.62 -7.43 -5.00
N TYR A 346 14.82 -6.57 -4.01
CA TYR A 346 14.01 -6.50 -2.81
C TYR A 346 13.41 -5.10 -2.67
N ASN A 347 12.07 -5.04 -2.66
CA ASN A 347 11.36 -3.81 -2.32
C ASN A 347 11.43 -3.58 -0.81
N ILE A 348 12.19 -2.55 -0.41
CA ILE A 348 12.39 -2.16 1.00
C ILE A 348 11.68 -0.84 1.35
N SER A 349 10.78 -0.40 0.48
CA SER A 349 9.95 0.80 0.70
C SER A 349 9.00 0.60 1.86
N GLU A 350 8.54 1.73 2.41
CA GLU A 350 7.59 1.73 3.52
C GLU A 350 6.34 0.93 3.15
N TYR A 351 5.77 1.15 1.96
CA TYR A 351 4.63 0.38 1.48
C TYR A 351 4.97 -1.10 1.28
N GLY A 352 6.04 -1.40 0.53
CA GLY A 352 6.35 -2.76 0.07
C GLY A 352 6.55 -3.76 1.21
N GLU A 353 7.24 -3.35 2.28
CA GLU A 353 7.45 -4.22 3.44
C GLU A 353 6.26 -4.22 4.40
N TRP A 354 5.64 -3.07 4.62
CA TRP A 354 4.54 -2.95 5.57
C TRP A 354 3.30 -3.73 5.13
N ARG A 355 2.98 -3.70 3.83
CA ARG A 355 1.80 -4.36 3.25
C ARG A 355 1.76 -5.87 3.50
N TRP A 356 2.94 -6.49 3.66
CA TRP A 356 3.11 -7.91 3.94
C TRP A 356 3.41 -8.22 5.41
N SER A 357 3.49 -7.20 6.27
CA SER A 357 3.60 -7.39 7.72
C SER A 357 2.29 -7.91 8.32
N PRO A 358 2.31 -8.67 9.44
CA PRO A 358 1.08 -9.06 10.13
C PRO A 358 0.16 -7.89 10.50
N MET A 359 0.73 -6.71 10.77
CA MET A 359 -0.04 -5.50 11.06
C MET A 359 -0.75 -4.95 9.81
N GLY A 360 -0.04 -4.82 8.68
CA GLY A 360 -0.63 -4.42 7.41
C GLY A 360 -1.63 -5.45 6.86
N LEU A 361 -1.52 -6.71 7.30
CA LEU A 361 -2.44 -7.80 6.93
C LEU A 361 -3.60 -7.98 7.90
N ALA A 362 -3.67 -7.22 8.99
CA ALA A 362 -4.64 -7.45 10.07
C ALA A 362 -6.11 -7.40 9.62
N GLY A 363 -6.42 -6.56 8.61
CA GLY A 363 -7.76 -6.43 8.03
C GLY A 363 -8.16 -7.54 7.05
N ARG A 364 -7.18 -8.36 6.65
CA ARG A 364 -7.33 -9.52 5.74
C ARG A 364 -6.85 -10.82 6.38
N ASP A 365 -6.67 -10.85 7.70
CA ASP A 365 -6.15 -12.00 8.41
C ASP A 365 -7.23 -13.09 8.54
N PRO A 366 -7.11 -14.22 7.82
CA PRO A 366 -8.10 -15.29 7.87
C PRO A 366 -8.14 -16.02 9.22
N ILE A 367 -7.04 -16.01 9.97
CA ILE A 367 -6.96 -16.64 11.30
C ILE A 367 -7.74 -15.77 12.29
N PHE A 368 -7.60 -14.45 12.19
CA PHE A 368 -8.39 -13.51 12.99
C PHE A 368 -9.88 -13.67 12.74
N PHE A 369 -10.33 -13.69 11.47
CA PHE A 369 -11.76 -13.84 11.18
C PHE A 369 -12.31 -15.18 11.69
N ALA A 370 -11.56 -16.29 11.52
CA ALA A 370 -11.96 -17.58 12.06
C ALA A 370 -12.02 -17.61 13.60
N GLN A 371 -11.08 -16.93 14.28
CA GLN A 371 -11.12 -16.77 15.74
C GLN A 371 -12.35 -15.96 16.15
N LEU A 372 -12.62 -14.83 15.48
CA LEU A 372 -13.76 -13.97 15.79
C LEU A 372 -15.11 -14.69 15.61
N GLU A 373 -15.25 -15.48 14.55
CA GLU A 373 -16.41 -16.36 14.36
C GLU A 373 -16.56 -17.37 15.50
N SER A 374 -15.45 -17.95 15.96
CA SER A 374 -15.44 -18.87 17.09
C SER A 374 -15.87 -18.18 18.39
N GLU A 375 -15.41 -16.96 18.65
CA GLU A 375 -15.83 -16.15 19.79
C GLU A 375 -17.34 -15.86 19.75
N PHE A 376 -17.89 -15.52 18.59
CA PHE A 376 -19.32 -15.32 18.43
C PHE A 376 -20.13 -16.59 18.73
N ALA A 377 -19.65 -17.76 18.30
CA ALA A 377 -20.30 -19.03 18.60
C ALA A 377 -20.21 -19.39 20.10
N LEU A 378 -19.12 -19.03 20.77
CA LEU A 378 -18.96 -19.22 22.22
C LEU A 378 -19.89 -18.31 23.01
N LEU A 379 -20.05 -17.05 22.60
CA LEU A 379 -21.03 -16.13 23.19
C LEU A 379 -22.46 -16.68 23.06
N ASP A 380 -22.81 -17.23 21.90
CA ASP A 380 -24.11 -17.89 21.71
C ASP A 380 -24.32 -19.06 22.67
N ALA A 381 -23.31 -19.93 22.77
CA ALA A 381 -23.37 -21.08 23.66
C ALA A 381 -23.46 -20.67 25.14
N ALA A 382 -22.91 -19.51 25.50
CA ALA A 382 -22.98 -18.92 26.83
C ALA A 382 -24.29 -18.14 27.10
N GLY A 383 -25.12 -17.89 26.08
CA GLY A 383 -26.35 -17.08 26.18
C GLY A 383 -26.07 -15.59 26.38
N ALA A 384 -24.94 -15.10 25.85
CA ALA A 384 -24.47 -13.72 25.91
C ALA A 384 -24.45 -13.06 24.52
N ASP A 385 -25.39 -13.45 23.66
CA ASP A 385 -25.51 -13.04 22.25
C ASP A 385 -25.61 -11.52 22.10
N ASP A 386 -26.15 -10.84 23.12
CA ASP A 386 -26.28 -9.38 23.18
C ASP A 386 -24.92 -8.65 23.20
N LEU A 387 -23.84 -9.34 23.57
CA LEU A 387 -22.48 -8.77 23.59
C LEU A 387 -21.71 -8.92 22.27
N LYS A 388 -22.24 -9.64 21.28
CA LYS A 388 -21.52 -9.90 20.01
C LYS A 388 -21.09 -8.63 19.30
N SER A 389 -21.99 -7.66 19.19
CA SER A 389 -21.70 -6.37 18.56
C SER A 389 -20.61 -5.60 19.31
N ASN A 390 -20.67 -5.62 20.65
CA ASN A 390 -19.69 -4.98 21.52
C ASN A 390 -18.30 -5.61 21.36
N LEU A 391 -18.23 -6.95 21.37
CA LEU A 391 -16.99 -7.71 21.17
C LEU A 391 -16.44 -7.49 19.76
N GLY A 392 -17.27 -7.69 18.74
CA GLY A 392 -16.88 -7.54 17.33
C GLY A 392 -16.33 -6.15 17.01
N THR A 393 -17.03 -5.11 17.45
CA THR A 393 -16.57 -3.72 17.29
C THR A 393 -15.27 -3.47 18.05
N THR A 394 -15.08 -4.08 19.23
CA THR A 394 -13.82 -3.97 19.99
C THR A 394 -12.67 -4.64 19.25
N CYS A 395 -12.84 -5.87 18.75
CA CYS A 395 -11.82 -6.57 17.98
C CYS A 395 -11.45 -5.82 16.69
N LEU A 396 -12.46 -5.30 15.98
CA LEU A 396 -12.26 -4.53 14.75
C LEU A 396 -11.69 -3.12 14.99
N SER A 397 -11.76 -2.58 16.20
CA SER A 397 -11.02 -1.35 16.56
C SER A 397 -9.51 -1.53 16.52
N CYS A 398 -9.03 -2.79 16.58
CA CYS A 398 -7.63 -3.16 16.41
C CYS A 398 -7.33 -3.73 15.01
N HIS A 399 -8.17 -4.62 14.47
CA HIS A 399 -7.86 -5.31 13.21
C HIS A 399 -8.33 -4.55 11.95
N GLY A 400 -9.41 -3.77 12.07
CA GLY A 400 -9.96 -2.90 11.03
C GLY A 400 -9.95 -1.44 11.46
N ALA A 401 -8.90 -1.03 12.19
CA ALA A 401 -8.87 0.19 13.00
C ALA A 401 -9.25 1.46 12.23
N MET A 402 -8.77 1.61 10.98
CA MET A 402 -9.08 2.79 10.16
C MET A 402 -10.58 2.87 9.84
N GLY A 403 -11.19 1.77 9.40
CA GLY A 403 -12.61 1.74 9.07
C GLY A 403 -13.49 1.97 10.29
N GLN A 404 -13.20 1.27 11.39
CA GLN A 404 -13.93 1.41 12.63
C GLN A 404 -13.83 2.83 13.19
N ARG A 405 -12.62 3.40 13.25
CA ARG A 405 -12.42 4.74 13.80
C ARG A 405 -12.96 5.83 12.88
N GLN A 406 -12.84 5.70 11.57
CA GLN A 406 -13.40 6.66 10.63
C GLN A 406 -14.94 6.69 10.72
N LEU A 407 -15.60 5.54 10.92
CA LEU A 407 -17.03 5.50 11.17
C LEU A 407 -17.42 6.25 12.45
N LEU A 408 -16.66 6.09 13.54
CA LEU A 408 -16.90 6.86 14.77
C LEU A 408 -16.80 8.37 14.52
N ILE A 409 -15.75 8.80 13.81
CA ILE A 409 -15.50 10.21 13.49
C ILE A 409 -16.65 10.78 12.66
N ASP A 410 -17.04 10.10 11.58
CA ASP A 410 -18.06 10.59 10.65
C ASP A 410 -19.46 10.60 11.27
N ALA A 411 -19.82 9.55 12.02
CA ALA A 411 -21.10 9.49 12.72
C ALA A 411 -21.20 10.57 13.82
N HIS A 412 -20.08 10.90 14.47
CA HIS A 412 -20.02 11.98 15.45
C HIS A 412 -20.13 13.37 14.80
N ALA A 413 -19.44 13.56 13.67
CA ALA A 413 -19.45 14.82 12.93
C ALA A 413 -20.81 15.12 12.27
N ASP A 414 -21.52 14.09 11.81
CA ASP A 414 -22.88 14.19 11.26
C ASP A 414 -23.83 13.13 11.87
N PRO A 415 -24.43 13.40 13.04
CA PRO A 415 -25.40 12.50 13.66
C PRO A 415 -26.67 12.30 12.83
N GLY A 416 -26.92 13.14 11.81
CA GLY A 416 -28.07 13.04 10.91
C GLY A 416 -27.86 12.03 9.77
N ALA A 417 -26.64 11.54 9.56
CA ALA A 417 -26.28 10.65 8.45
C ALA A 417 -26.88 9.23 8.56
N GLY A 418 -27.41 8.84 9.73
CA GLY A 418 -27.96 7.50 9.97
C GLY A 418 -26.89 6.41 10.05
N LEU A 419 -25.66 6.79 10.39
CA LEU A 419 -24.54 5.88 10.62
C LEU A 419 -24.64 5.27 12.03
N GLU A 420 -24.33 3.99 12.16
CA GLU A 420 -24.37 3.23 13.42
C GLU A 420 -22.96 2.94 13.94
N PRO A 421 -22.33 3.85 14.71
CA PRO A 421 -20.93 3.73 15.13
C PRO A 421 -20.68 2.66 16.21
N ASN A 422 -21.73 2.17 16.86
CA ASN A 422 -21.62 1.21 17.97
C ASN A 422 -21.71 -0.26 17.54
N ASP A 423 -21.92 -0.52 16.26
CA ASP A 423 -22.01 -1.87 15.69
C ASP A 423 -21.23 -1.94 14.38
N PHE A 424 -19.89 -1.97 14.48
CA PHE A 424 -19.03 -2.14 13.31
C PHE A 424 -18.97 -3.60 12.92
N LYS A 425 -19.60 -3.96 11.80
CA LYS A 425 -19.84 -5.35 11.39
C LYS A 425 -18.69 -5.90 10.58
N VAL A 426 -18.40 -7.19 10.77
CA VAL A 426 -17.49 -7.96 9.90
C VAL A 426 -17.98 -7.90 8.46
N ASP A 427 -19.29 -7.98 8.22
CA ASP A 427 -19.88 -7.90 6.87
C ASP A 427 -19.49 -6.63 6.09
N TYR A 428 -19.10 -5.55 6.76
CA TYR A 428 -18.62 -4.35 6.08
C TYR A 428 -17.32 -4.61 5.32
N THR A 429 -16.47 -5.54 5.76
CA THR A 429 -15.25 -5.94 5.04
C THR A 429 -15.57 -6.71 3.76
N LEU A 430 -16.81 -7.18 3.54
CA LEU A 430 -17.23 -7.83 2.31
C LEU A 430 -17.80 -6.84 1.28
N LEU A 431 -18.06 -5.60 1.69
CA LEU A 431 -18.60 -4.58 0.82
C LEU A 431 -17.52 -4.03 -0.12
N HIS A 432 -17.88 -3.77 -1.38
CA HIS A 432 -17.00 -3.15 -2.37
C HIS A 432 -17.79 -2.27 -3.33
N ALA A 433 -17.09 -1.36 -3.99
CA ALA A 433 -17.52 -0.70 -5.21
C ALA A 433 -16.41 -0.89 -6.24
N PRO A 434 -16.70 -1.09 -7.55
CA PRO A 434 -18.01 -1.02 -8.21
C PRO A 434 -18.95 -2.20 -7.83
N LEU A 435 -20.25 -1.99 -8.00
CA LEU A 435 -21.31 -2.99 -7.78
C LEU A 435 -22.14 -3.20 -9.04
N THR A 436 -22.64 -4.42 -9.26
CA THR A 436 -23.78 -4.62 -10.16
C THR A 436 -25.03 -3.91 -9.63
N GLU A 437 -25.96 -3.54 -10.51
CA GLU A 437 -27.23 -2.94 -10.08
C GLU A 437 -28.03 -3.83 -9.12
N ALA A 438 -27.93 -5.16 -9.26
CA ALA A 438 -28.57 -6.10 -8.33
C ALA A 438 -27.95 -6.03 -6.91
N GLU A 439 -26.62 -5.99 -6.81
CA GLU A 439 -25.92 -5.85 -5.53
C GLU A 439 -26.18 -4.49 -4.89
N LYS A 440 -26.20 -3.43 -5.69
CA LYS A 440 -26.52 -2.07 -5.24
C LYS A 440 -27.93 -1.98 -4.66
N GLU A 441 -28.93 -2.52 -5.35
CA GLU A 441 -30.30 -2.56 -4.84
C GLU A 441 -30.44 -3.45 -3.59
N GLN A 442 -29.70 -4.56 -3.53
CA GLN A 442 -29.66 -5.42 -2.35
C GLN A 442 -29.07 -4.67 -1.15
N GLN A 443 -27.94 -3.99 -1.32
CA GLN A 443 -27.32 -3.24 -0.23
C GLN A 443 -28.11 -1.99 0.19
N LYS A 444 -28.84 -1.35 -0.74
CA LYS A 444 -29.81 -0.30 -0.36
C LYS A 444 -30.91 -0.87 0.53
N LYS A 445 -31.42 -2.04 0.19
CA LYS A 445 -32.46 -2.73 0.98
C LYS A 445 -31.94 -3.14 2.36
N ASP A 446 -30.68 -3.55 2.44
CA ASP A 446 -30.03 -3.96 3.70
C ASP A 446 -29.52 -2.76 4.51
N GLY A 447 -29.53 -1.54 3.95
CA GLY A 447 -29.01 -0.33 4.58
C GLY A 447 -27.49 -0.28 4.68
N THR A 448 -26.78 -1.12 3.91
CA THR A 448 -25.31 -1.29 3.99
C THR A 448 -24.54 -0.48 2.95
N LEU A 449 -25.21 0.08 1.95
CA LEU A 449 -24.58 0.86 0.87
C LEU A 449 -23.65 1.99 1.38
N PRO A 450 -23.99 2.77 2.44
CA PRO A 450 -23.10 3.83 2.94
C PRO A 450 -21.80 3.33 3.59
N TYR A 451 -21.67 2.02 3.86
CA TYR A 451 -20.59 1.48 4.67
C TYR A 451 -19.36 0.99 3.88
N HIS A 452 -19.37 1.10 2.54
CA HIS A 452 -18.25 0.70 1.67
C HIS A 452 -16.93 1.31 2.08
N VAL A 453 -16.92 2.63 2.27
CA VAL A 453 -15.70 3.38 2.61
C VAL A 453 -15.05 2.86 3.89
N TYR A 454 -15.85 2.46 4.88
CA TYR A 454 -15.32 1.91 6.13
C TYR A 454 -14.87 0.46 5.98
N GLY A 455 -15.55 -0.33 5.13
CA GLY A 455 -15.10 -1.67 4.74
C GLY A 455 -13.74 -1.65 4.03
N ASN A 456 -13.59 -0.74 3.08
CA ASN A 456 -12.36 -0.46 2.35
C ASN A 456 -11.21 -0.12 3.31
N LEU A 457 -11.42 0.86 4.19
CA LEU A 457 -10.44 1.23 5.22
C LEU A 457 -10.14 0.09 6.20
N ALA A 458 -11.13 -0.74 6.55
CA ALA A 458 -10.93 -1.86 7.46
C ALA A 458 -10.10 -2.99 6.86
N ARG A 459 -10.28 -3.30 5.56
CA ARG A 459 -9.49 -4.33 4.86
C ARG A 459 -8.03 -3.95 4.70
N GLU A 460 -7.73 -2.67 4.63
CA GLU A 460 -6.35 -2.15 4.61
C GLU A 460 -5.59 -2.43 5.93
N GLY A 461 -6.30 -2.80 7.01
CA GLY A 461 -5.71 -3.20 8.29
C GLY A 461 -5.09 -2.02 9.06
N ILE A 462 -3.99 -2.28 9.77
CA ILE A 462 -3.20 -1.20 10.39
C ILE A 462 -2.28 -0.61 9.34
N SER A 463 -2.70 0.48 8.70
CA SER A 463 -1.95 1.16 7.64
C SER A 463 -1.19 2.40 8.13
N CYS A 464 -0.47 3.06 7.22
CA CYS A 464 0.39 4.21 7.50
C CYS A 464 -0.32 5.29 8.32
N ALA A 465 -1.55 5.65 7.93
CA ALA A 465 -2.33 6.71 8.57
C ALA A 465 -2.65 6.41 10.04
N VAL A 466 -2.72 5.13 10.47
CA VAL A 466 -2.91 4.80 11.88
C VAL A 466 -1.74 5.31 12.71
N CYS A 467 -0.54 4.76 12.50
CA CYS A 467 0.64 5.11 13.30
C CYS A 467 1.00 6.59 13.18
N HIS A 468 0.88 7.16 11.99
CA HIS A 468 1.25 8.55 11.71
C HIS A 468 0.20 9.58 12.17
N HIS A 469 -0.97 9.15 12.68
CA HIS A 469 -1.92 10.02 13.37
C HIS A 469 -1.99 9.80 14.89
N ILE A 470 -1.38 8.74 15.46
CA ILE A 470 -1.43 8.52 16.92
C ILE A 470 -0.78 9.69 17.64
N ALA A 471 -1.55 10.31 18.54
CA ALA A 471 -1.09 11.33 19.47
C ALA A 471 -0.69 10.70 20.82
N PRO A 472 0.17 11.35 21.62
CA PRO A 472 0.49 10.90 22.96
C PRO A 472 -0.76 10.73 23.85
N PRO A 473 -0.79 9.72 24.74
CA PRO A 473 -1.86 9.60 25.72
C PRO A 473 -1.87 10.81 26.66
N GLN A 474 -3.06 11.20 27.10
CA GLN A 474 -3.25 12.33 28.01
C GLN A 474 -4.15 11.91 29.15
N ARG A 475 -3.82 12.39 30.35
CA ARG A 475 -4.65 12.24 31.54
C ARG A 475 -5.99 12.92 31.32
N ALA A 476 -7.09 12.20 31.56
CA ALA A 476 -8.43 12.76 31.52
C ALA A 476 -8.72 13.65 32.76
N GLU A 477 -9.68 14.56 32.64
CA GLU A 477 -10.12 15.38 33.77
C GLU A 477 -10.63 14.50 34.92
N GLY A 478 -10.29 14.86 36.17
CA GLY A 478 -10.68 14.11 37.37
C GLY A 478 -9.83 12.87 37.68
N GLN A 479 -8.91 12.47 36.80
CA GLN A 479 -7.93 11.43 37.11
C GLN A 479 -6.81 11.98 38.03
N PRO A 480 -6.22 11.16 38.93
CA PRO A 480 -5.13 11.58 39.80
C PRO A 480 -3.85 11.88 39.00
N ASP A 481 -2.86 12.48 39.65
CA ASP A 481 -1.56 12.73 39.03
C ASP A 481 -0.79 11.43 38.82
N TYR A 482 -0.74 11.00 37.57
CA TYR A 482 -0.09 9.78 37.11
C TYR A 482 1.30 10.10 36.56
N ASN A 483 2.24 9.15 36.70
CA ASN A 483 3.45 9.21 35.90
C ASN A 483 3.13 8.90 34.41
N LYS A 484 4.13 8.98 33.54
CA LYS A 484 3.96 8.74 32.10
C LYS A 484 3.37 7.35 31.80
N LEU A 485 3.96 6.29 32.37
CA LEU A 485 3.51 4.90 32.16
C LEU A 485 2.09 4.67 32.68
N ASP A 486 1.77 5.17 33.87
CA ASP A 486 0.43 5.06 34.44
C ASP A 486 -0.61 5.81 33.60
N THR A 487 -0.23 6.96 33.02
CA THR A 487 -1.09 7.72 32.11
C THR A 487 -1.38 6.92 30.84
N PHE A 488 -0.36 6.28 30.27
CA PHE A 488 -0.50 5.39 29.12
C PHE A 488 -1.40 4.19 29.45
N LEU A 489 -1.10 3.46 30.53
CA LEU A 489 -1.87 2.28 30.96
C LEU A 489 -3.36 2.59 31.20
N MET A 490 -3.65 3.80 31.67
CA MET A 490 -5.01 4.22 31.97
C MET A 490 -5.78 4.75 30.76
N ASN A 491 -5.09 5.20 29.69
CA ASN A 491 -5.71 6.00 28.63
C ASN A 491 -5.18 5.73 27.20
N GLY A 492 -4.43 4.65 26.98
CA GLY A 492 -3.69 4.42 25.73
C GLY A 492 -3.50 2.96 25.36
N THR A 493 -4.37 2.05 25.80
CA THR A 493 -4.24 0.58 25.60
C THR A 493 -5.42 0.02 24.80
N THR A 494 -5.33 -1.24 24.35
CA THR A 494 -6.43 -1.96 23.68
C THR A 494 -7.00 -1.21 22.47
N GLY A 495 -6.14 -0.64 21.62
CA GLY A 495 -6.59 0.09 20.41
C GLY A 495 -7.31 1.42 20.72
N VAL A 496 -7.32 1.87 21.97
CA VAL A 496 -7.88 3.17 22.37
C VAL A 496 -6.76 4.21 22.37
N PHE A 497 -6.63 4.93 21.27
CA PHE A 497 -5.66 6.01 21.09
C PHE A 497 -6.32 7.33 20.70
N ARG A 498 -5.59 8.41 20.99
CA ARG A 498 -5.86 9.78 20.55
C ARG A 498 -5.27 10.00 19.17
N LEU A 499 -5.88 10.90 18.41
CA LEU A 499 -5.43 11.30 17.09
C LEU A 499 -4.90 12.73 17.12
N ASN A 500 -3.90 13.01 16.29
CA ASN A 500 -3.58 14.37 15.87
C ASN A 500 -4.66 14.90 14.91
N GLU A 501 -4.55 16.17 14.52
CA GLU A 501 -5.44 16.78 13.52
C GLU A 501 -5.44 15.98 12.19
N ALA A 502 -6.60 15.93 11.52
CA ALA A 502 -6.78 15.14 10.29
C ALA A 502 -5.86 15.59 9.14
N ASP A 503 -5.52 16.87 9.09
CA ASP A 503 -4.65 17.47 8.06
C ASP A 503 -3.15 17.36 8.41
N ARG A 504 -2.79 16.61 9.46
CA ARG A 504 -1.41 16.50 9.95
C ARG A 504 -0.99 15.03 10.13
N LEU A 505 -0.02 14.60 9.31
CA LEU A 505 0.68 13.33 9.51
C LEU A 505 2.06 13.57 10.13
N VAL A 506 2.37 12.84 11.21
CA VAL A 506 3.64 12.99 11.93
C VAL A 506 4.70 12.01 11.48
N GLY A 507 5.97 12.40 11.42
CA GLY A 507 7.08 11.54 11.03
C GLY A 507 8.39 11.85 11.77
N PRO A 508 9.41 10.99 11.64
CA PRO A 508 10.62 11.07 12.48
C PRO A 508 11.64 12.12 12.01
N TYR A 509 11.39 12.83 10.90
CA TYR A 509 12.35 13.74 10.26
C TYR A 509 11.92 15.22 10.32
N GLU A 510 12.84 16.11 10.70
CA GLU A 510 12.62 17.57 10.85
C GLU A 510 12.54 18.35 9.52
N ASN A 511 13.20 17.86 8.46
CA ASN A 511 13.35 18.56 7.17
C ASN A 511 12.57 17.85 6.05
N VAL A 512 11.25 17.78 6.17
CA VAL A 512 10.36 17.17 5.16
C VAL A 512 9.79 18.20 4.19
N ARG A 513 9.64 17.83 2.91
CA ARG A 513 8.95 18.63 1.91
C ARG A 513 7.45 18.47 2.08
N ARG A 514 6.72 19.60 2.13
CA ARG A 514 5.31 19.63 2.51
C ARG A 514 4.37 19.75 1.32
N ASN A 515 4.72 20.62 0.38
CA ASN A 515 3.83 21.03 -0.71
C ASN A 515 3.34 19.87 -1.58
N PRO A 516 4.14 18.84 -1.91
CA PRO A 516 3.62 17.69 -2.63
C PRO A 516 2.46 16.98 -1.90
N MET A 517 2.59 16.68 -0.60
CA MET A 517 1.50 16.05 0.16
C MET A 517 0.31 16.98 0.36
N GLN A 518 0.56 18.27 0.55
CA GLN A 518 -0.51 19.27 0.66
C GLN A 518 -1.30 19.39 -0.63
N ASN A 519 -0.62 19.44 -1.78
CA ASN A 519 -1.26 19.46 -3.09
C ASN A 519 -1.98 18.15 -3.38
N ALA A 520 -1.41 17.01 -2.98
CA ALA A 520 -1.97 15.72 -3.32
C ALA A 520 -3.20 15.34 -2.51
N MET A 521 -3.16 15.63 -1.21
CA MET A 521 -4.11 15.08 -0.24
C MET A 521 -4.62 16.12 0.74
N GLY A 522 -4.14 17.36 0.70
CA GLY A 522 -4.47 18.37 1.71
C GLY A 522 -3.81 18.11 3.07
N ILE A 523 -2.78 17.25 3.11
CA ILE A 523 -2.14 16.81 4.35
C ILE A 523 -0.75 17.43 4.49
N THR A 524 -0.44 17.93 5.68
CA THR A 524 0.84 18.50 6.03
C THR A 524 1.70 17.47 6.77
N PRO A 525 2.84 17.02 6.21
CA PRO A 525 3.79 16.19 6.94
C PRO A 525 4.57 17.05 7.95
N VAL A 526 4.64 16.58 9.19
CA VAL A 526 5.26 17.30 10.32
C VAL A 526 6.18 16.39 11.12
N TYR A 527 7.31 16.92 11.59
CA TYR A 527 8.13 16.21 12.56
C TYR A 527 7.42 16.07 13.90
N ASP A 528 7.46 14.87 14.47
CA ASP A 528 7.11 14.67 15.87
C ASP A 528 8.05 13.65 16.49
N ALA A 529 8.56 13.93 17.69
CA ALA A 529 9.44 13.00 18.38
C ALA A 529 8.69 11.78 18.92
N TYR A 530 7.39 11.91 19.20
CA TYR A 530 6.57 10.84 19.76
C TYR A 530 6.44 9.63 18.82
N ILE A 531 6.51 9.83 17.50
CA ILE A 531 6.46 8.72 16.53
C ILE A 531 7.60 7.72 16.74
N LYS A 532 8.69 8.10 17.44
CA LYS A 532 9.83 7.23 17.76
C LYS A 532 9.69 6.52 19.12
N ASP A 533 8.65 6.84 19.89
CA ASP A 533 8.40 6.30 21.21
C ASP A 533 7.76 4.90 21.11
N SER A 534 8.22 3.97 21.94
CA SER A 534 7.65 2.62 22.04
C SER A 534 6.17 2.63 22.49
N GLU A 535 5.69 3.71 23.13
CA GLU A 535 4.27 3.89 23.50
C GLU A 535 3.32 3.82 22.28
N VAL A 536 3.77 4.25 21.10
CA VAL A 536 2.97 4.14 19.87
C VAL A 536 2.61 2.68 19.62
N CYS A 537 3.59 1.77 19.67
CA CYS A 537 3.36 0.33 19.52
C CYS A 537 2.57 -0.25 20.71
N GLY A 538 2.79 0.28 21.91
CA GLY A 538 2.10 -0.12 23.13
C GLY A 538 0.58 -0.04 23.01
N THR A 539 0.06 0.91 22.23
CA THR A 539 -1.37 1.08 21.96
C THR A 539 -2.07 -0.21 21.52
N CYS A 540 -1.41 -0.99 20.66
CA CYS A 540 -1.93 -2.26 20.13
C CYS A 540 -1.25 -3.49 20.75
N HIS A 541 -0.24 -3.30 21.61
CA HIS A 541 0.55 -4.38 22.23
C HIS A 541 0.54 -4.33 23.77
N THR A 542 -0.47 -3.66 24.30
CA THR A 542 -0.96 -3.75 25.68
C THR A 542 -2.45 -3.99 25.59
N ILE A 543 -2.85 -5.25 25.50
CA ILE A 543 -4.22 -5.66 25.22
C ILE A 543 -4.88 -6.12 26.51
N ASN A 544 -5.74 -5.26 27.06
CA ASN A 544 -6.52 -5.48 28.28
C ASN A 544 -7.98 -5.74 27.89
N LEU A 545 -8.44 -6.99 27.99
CA LEU A 545 -9.75 -7.44 27.49
C LEU A 545 -10.68 -7.94 28.60
N PRO A 546 -12.01 -7.81 28.42
CA PRO A 546 -13.02 -8.37 29.31
C PRO A 546 -13.09 -9.90 29.22
N ASN A 547 -13.27 -10.59 30.34
CA ASN A 547 -13.54 -12.03 30.40
C ASN A 547 -15.02 -12.27 30.72
N VAL A 548 -15.80 -12.55 29.67
CA VAL A 548 -17.28 -12.58 29.72
C VAL A 548 -17.86 -13.82 30.40
N ASP A 549 -17.10 -14.91 30.43
CA ASP A 549 -17.45 -16.19 31.06
C ASP A 549 -16.96 -16.30 32.51
N ALA A 550 -16.17 -15.33 32.98
CA ALA A 550 -15.59 -15.32 34.31
C ALA A 550 -16.53 -14.77 35.39
N ASN A 551 -16.36 -15.26 36.63
CA ASN A 551 -17.12 -14.76 37.78
C ASN A 551 -16.67 -13.33 38.14
N THR A 552 -17.57 -12.38 37.99
CA THR A 552 -17.29 -10.96 38.24
C THR A 552 -17.11 -10.57 39.71
N SER A 553 -17.42 -11.46 40.65
CA SER A 553 -17.30 -11.17 42.10
C SER A 553 -15.95 -11.53 42.70
N VAL A 554 -15.06 -12.17 41.93
CA VAL A 554 -13.72 -12.58 42.38
C VAL A 554 -12.67 -12.14 41.35
N PRO A 555 -11.43 -11.87 41.78
CA PRO A 555 -10.33 -11.65 40.84
C PRO A 555 -10.11 -12.88 39.95
N LEU A 556 -9.68 -12.64 38.71
CA LEU A 556 -9.26 -13.70 37.80
C LEU A 556 -8.04 -14.45 38.37
N GLU A 557 -7.88 -15.71 37.97
CA GLU A 557 -6.75 -16.53 38.41
C GLU A 557 -5.41 -15.83 38.08
N GLY A 558 -4.51 -15.80 39.06
CA GLY A 558 -3.21 -15.14 38.93
C GLY A 558 -3.20 -13.64 39.28
N TYR A 559 -4.36 -13.02 39.51
CA TYR A 559 -4.46 -11.60 39.83
C TYR A 559 -4.94 -11.33 41.27
N THR A 560 -4.42 -10.28 41.88
CA THR A 560 -4.95 -9.76 43.14
C THR A 560 -6.17 -8.87 42.91
N ALA A 561 -6.93 -8.57 43.96
CA ALA A 561 -8.03 -7.61 43.88
C ALA A 561 -7.56 -6.20 43.47
N ALA A 562 -6.32 -5.82 43.82
CA ALA A 562 -5.75 -4.54 43.43
C ALA A 562 -5.39 -4.50 41.94
N ASP A 563 -4.78 -5.57 41.42
CA ASP A 563 -4.47 -5.69 39.98
C ASP A 563 -5.77 -5.62 39.15
N GLN A 564 -6.79 -6.35 39.62
CA GLN A 564 -8.08 -6.40 38.97
C GLN A 564 -8.79 -5.04 38.95
N ASP A 565 -8.70 -4.25 40.01
CA ASP A 565 -9.24 -2.88 40.03
C ASP A 565 -8.56 -1.98 39.00
N VAL A 566 -7.24 -2.12 38.82
CA VAL A 566 -6.47 -1.38 37.81
C VAL A 566 -6.94 -1.73 36.40
N PHE A 567 -7.00 -3.00 36.04
CA PHE A 567 -7.42 -3.43 34.69
C PHE A 567 -8.85 -3.04 34.36
N ASN A 568 -9.76 -3.21 35.32
CA ASN A 568 -11.15 -2.80 35.13
C ASN A 568 -11.29 -1.28 35.02
N LYS A 569 -10.48 -0.52 35.79
CA LYS A 569 -10.48 0.94 35.71
C LYS A 569 -9.92 1.41 34.37
N ALA A 570 -8.87 0.80 33.85
CA ALA A 570 -8.33 1.10 32.52
C ALA A 570 -9.39 0.85 31.43
N GLY A 571 -10.10 -0.30 31.47
CA GLY A 571 -11.21 -0.58 30.54
C GLY A 571 -12.34 0.47 30.62
N ARG A 572 -12.72 0.88 31.83
CA ARG A 572 -13.70 1.97 32.03
C ARG A 572 -13.23 3.31 31.49
N ASN A 573 -11.96 3.66 31.68
CA ASN A 573 -11.41 4.91 31.16
C ASN A 573 -11.39 4.92 29.63
N GLY A 574 -11.02 3.79 29.00
CA GLY A 574 -11.06 3.65 27.54
C GLY A 574 -12.46 3.87 26.98
N ALA A 575 -13.47 3.19 27.56
CA ALA A 575 -14.87 3.38 27.20
C ALA A 575 -15.33 4.84 27.40
N ALA A 576 -14.96 5.46 28.53
CA ALA A 576 -15.30 6.85 28.83
C ALA A 576 -14.65 7.84 27.84
N PHE A 577 -13.41 7.58 27.41
CA PHE A 577 -12.75 8.40 26.39
C PHE A 577 -13.48 8.29 25.04
N LEU A 578 -13.79 7.07 24.57
CA LEU A 578 -14.51 6.89 23.30
C LEU A 578 -15.90 7.53 23.33
N ASN A 579 -16.58 7.49 24.48
CA ASN A 579 -17.85 8.20 24.67
C ASN A 579 -17.68 9.71 24.61
N ALA A 580 -16.72 10.27 25.33
CA ALA A 580 -16.50 11.71 25.38
C ALA A 580 -16.05 12.29 24.02
N GLU A 581 -15.20 11.55 23.30
CA GLU A 581 -14.61 12.00 22.04
C GLU A 581 -15.54 11.77 20.84
N TYR A 582 -16.24 10.64 20.80
CA TYR A 582 -17.00 10.22 19.62
C TYR A 582 -18.48 9.92 19.90
N GLY A 583 -18.94 9.97 21.15
CA GLY A 583 -20.29 9.53 21.53
C GLY A 583 -20.47 8.00 21.47
N ALA A 584 -19.38 7.24 21.37
CA ALA A 584 -19.42 5.78 21.25
C ALA A 584 -19.61 5.09 22.61
N THR A 585 -20.47 4.08 22.66
CA THR A 585 -20.85 3.32 23.86
C THR A 585 -20.61 1.81 23.73
N PHE A 586 -20.08 1.32 22.60
CA PHE A 586 -19.94 -0.11 22.34
C PHE A 586 -19.03 -0.85 23.36
N GLN A 587 -18.14 -0.17 24.08
CA GLN A 587 -17.34 -0.82 25.13
C GLN A 587 -18.02 -0.82 26.50
N GLU A 588 -19.03 0.02 26.75
CA GLU A 588 -19.63 0.18 28.08
C GLU A 588 -20.18 -1.14 28.65
N PRO A 589 -20.90 -1.99 27.89
CA PRO A 589 -21.38 -3.27 28.41
C PRO A 589 -20.24 -4.19 28.87
N LEU A 590 -19.09 -4.12 28.21
CA LEU A 590 -17.92 -4.93 28.49
C LEU A 590 -17.21 -4.52 29.80
N THR A 591 -17.36 -3.26 30.23
CA THR A 591 -16.72 -2.75 31.46
C THR A 591 -17.23 -3.38 32.77
N LYS A 592 -18.31 -4.18 32.69
CA LYS A 592 -18.90 -4.90 33.83
C LYS A 592 -18.16 -6.19 34.17
N PHE A 593 -17.32 -6.68 33.26
CA PHE A 593 -16.58 -7.92 33.40
C PHE A 593 -15.19 -7.70 33.98
N GLN A 594 -14.60 -8.77 34.49
CA GLN A 594 -13.21 -8.74 34.94
C GLN A 594 -12.29 -8.70 33.72
N HIS A 595 -11.35 -7.77 33.72
CA HIS A 595 -10.39 -7.64 32.64
C HIS A 595 -9.07 -8.33 32.95
N SER A 596 -8.41 -8.85 31.92
CA SER A 596 -7.05 -9.38 31.99
C SER A 596 -6.22 -8.91 30.82
N VAL A 597 -4.90 -8.92 31.01
CA VAL A 597 -3.96 -8.63 29.93
C VAL A 597 -3.76 -9.88 29.09
N GLU A 598 -4.23 -9.86 27.85
CA GLU A 598 -3.99 -10.89 26.83
C GLU A 598 -2.58 -10.75 26.23
N GLN A 599 -2.17 -9.51 25.95
CA GLN A 599 -0.84 -9.20 25.42
C GLN A 599 -0.19 -8.08 26.24
N ALA A 600 1.03 -8.32 26.72
CA ALA A 600 1.78 -7.41 27.59
C ALA A 600 3.11 -6.93 26.98
N THR A 601 3.33 -7.07 25.68
CA THR A 601 4.65 -6.91 25.05
C THR A 601 5.32 -5.56 25.34
N TYR A 602 4.56 -4.46 25.35
CA TYR A 602 5.13 -3.16 25.72
C TYR A 602 5.50 -3.07 27.21
N LEU A 603 4.74 -3.71 28.09
CA LEU A 603 5.04 -3.78 29.52
C LEU A 603 6.24 -4.68 29.80
N GLU A 604 6.37 -5.78 29.08
CA GLU A 604 7.56 -6.64 29.11
C GLU A 604 8.80 -5.85 28.67
N TRP A 605 8.70 -5.04 27.61
CA TRP A 605 9.75 -4.13 27.19
C TRP A 605 10.08 -3.09 28.26
N GLN A 606 9.07 -2.44 28.86
CA GLN A 606 9.24 -1.48 29.96
C GLN A 606 9.97 -2.07 31.17
N ASN A 607 9.73 -3.36 31.47
CA ASN A 607 10.39 -4.07 32.56
C ASN A 607 11.72 -4.73 32.15
N SER A 608 12.18 -4.52 30.92
CA SER A 608 13.45 -5.05 30.42
C SER A 608 14.56 -4.01 30.53
N ARG A 609 15.82 -4.45 30.40
CA ARG A 609 16.97 -3.54 30.28
C ARG A 609 16.83 -2.55 29.11
N PHE A 610 15.98 -2.82 28.11
CA PHE A 610 15.85 -1.97 26.94
C PHE A 610 15.06 -0.68 27.19
N SER A 611 14.36 -0.55 28.32
CA SER A 611 13.77 0.71 28.78
C SER A 611 14.77 1.57 29.58
N GLU A 612 15.87 0.97 30.05
CA GLU A 612 16.89 1.67 30.83
C GLU A 612 17.79 2.52 29.93
N LYS A 613 18.01 3.78 30.30
CA LYS A 613 18.82 4.75 29.54
C LYS A 613 20.20 4.23 29.09
N ALA A 614 20.84 3.36 29.86
CA ALA A 614 22.17 2.83 29.55
C ALA A 614 22.16 1.76 28.44
N THR A 615 21.02 1.10 28.22
CA THR A 615 20.86 -0.02 27.28
C THR A 615 19.64 0.16 26.38
N GLU A 616 19.19 1.41 26.25
CA GLU A 616 17.95 1.78 25.60
C GLU A 616 17.87 1.26 24.16
N ARG A 617 16.79 0.56 23.85
CA ARG A 617 16.42 0.15 22.49
C ARG A 617 14.92 0.27 22.37
N THR A 618 14.43 1.14 21.50
CA THR A 618 12.99 1.27 21.23
C THR A 618 12.46 0.04 20.47
N CYS A 619 11.15 -0.21 20.53
CA CYS A 619 10.50 -1.27 19.75
C CYS A 619 10.87 -1.16 18.26
N GLN A 620 10.79 0.05 17.71
CA GLN A 620 11.16 0.33 16.32
C GLN A 620 12.66 0.08 16.04
N SER A 621 13.55 0.36 17.00
CA SER A 621 14.98 0.09 16.79
C SER A 621 15.30 -1.41 16.59
N CYS A 622 14.45 -2.29 17.11
CA CYS A 622 14.55 -3.74 16.94
C CYS A 622 13.77 -4.24 15.71
N HIS A 623 12.57 -3.69 15.46
CA HIS A 623 11.63 -4.21 14.47
C HIS A 623 11.52 -3.41 13.16
N MET A 624 12.13 -2.22 13.10
CA MET A 624 12.24 -1.37 11.90
C MET A 624 13.72 -1.13 11.62
N LYS A 625 14.32 -2.05 10.87
CA LYS A 625 15.77 -2.16 10.76
C LYS A 625 16.35 -1.12 9.82
N THR A 626 17.61 -0.77 10.03
CA THR A 626 18.35 0.13 9.12
C THR A 626 19.25 -0.61 8.15
N ASP A 627 19.33 -1.94 8.29
CA ASP A 627 20.17 -2.82 7.49
C ASP A 627 19.32 -3.78 6.66
N PHE A 628 19.98 -4.52 5.78
CA PHE A 628 19.39 -5.59 5.00
C PHE A 628 20.35 -6.76 4.89
N LYS A 629 19.82 -7.98 4.95
CA LYS A 629 20.55 -9.20 4.66
C LYS A 629 19.59 -10.19 4.02
N SER A 630 19.98 -10.78 2.89
CA SER A 630 19.21 -11.85 2.27
C SER A 630 19.45 -13.18 3.01
N VAL A 631 18.45 -14.07 2.99
CA VAL A 631 18.51 -15.34 3.74
C VAL A 631 19.63 -16.28 3.25
N ASP A 632 19.98 -16.20 1.97
CA ASP A 632 21.07 -16.93 1.33
C ASP A 632 22.45 -16.29 1.57
N GLY A 633 22.49 -15.08 2.13
CA GLY A 633 23.70 -14.30 2.37
C GLY A 633 24.35 -13.71 1.12
N SER A 634 23.68 -13.72 -0.04
CA SER A 634 24.20 -13.14 -1.29
C SER A 634 24.24 -11.62 -1.26
N LEU A 635 23.36 -10.97 -0.48
CA LEU A 635 23.31 -9.52 -0.29
C LEU A 635 23.33 -9.18 1.20
N SER A 636 24.18 -8.22 1.57
CA SER A 636 24.24 -7.66 2.93
C SER A 636 24.55 -6.16 2.84
N VAL A 637 23.65 -5.34 3.37
CA VAL A 637 23.74 -3.88 3.40
C VAL A 637 23.69 -3.43 4.86
N PRO A 638 24.81 -3.02 5.48
CA PRO A 638 24.87 -2.74 6.93
C PRO A 638 24.17 -1.44 7.36
N SER A 639 23.93 -0.52 6.42
CA SER A 639 23.15 0.70 6.65
C SER A 639 22.57 1.16 5.32
N ILE A 640 21.26 1.37 5.29
CA ILE A 640 20.53 1.79 4.09
C ILE A 640 20.52 3.31 4.03
N THR A 641 20.84 3.83 2.85
CA THR A 641 20.73 5.25 2.53
C THR A 641 19.87 5.41 1.29
N THR A 642 18.74 6.10 1.43
CA THR A 642 17.79 6.31 0.33
C THR A 642 16.94 7.56 0.59
N GLN A 643 16.25 8.08 -0.44
CA GLN A 643 15.18 9.05 -0.24
C GLN A 643 13.94 8.34 0.34
N ILE A 644 13.10 9.07 1.08
CA ILE A 644 11.86 8.52 1.65
C ILE A 644 10.64 8.73 0.75
N ALA A 645 10.83 9.42 -0.37
CA ALA A 645 9.78 9.68 -1.35
C ALA A 645 10.42 9.92 -2.71
N ALA A 646 9.79 9.44 -3.78
CA ALA A 646 10.19 9.71 -5.15
C ALA A 646 9.12 10.56 -5.84
N ILE A 647 9.43 11.83 -6.14
CA ILE A 647 8.50 12.80 -6.73
C ILE A 647 9.09 13.42 -8.01
N GLN A 648 8.37 14.35 -8.65
CA GLN A 648 8.92 15.17 -9.73
C GLN A 648 9.86 16.25 -9.16
N ASP A 649 11.11 15.87 -8.90
CA ASP A 649 12.19 16.74 -8.42
C ASP A 649 13.17 17.14 -9.56
N ASP A 650 14.41 17.52 -9.23
CA ASP A 650 15.47 17.89 -10.18
C ASP A 650 16.23 16.69 -10.77
N THR A 651 15.92 15.47 -10.33
CA THR A 651 16.51 14.25 -10.88
C THR A 651 15.72 13.71 -12.07
N LEU A 652 14.48 14.17 -12.26
CA LEU A 652 13.62 13.86 -13.41
C LEU A 652 13.67 14.97 -14.49
N PRO A 653 13.26 14.67 -15.73
CA PRO A 653 13.20 15.68 -16.79
C PRO A 653 12.36 16.91 -16.42
N ASP A 654 12.80 18.09 -16.86
CA ASP A 654 12.16 19.36 -16.53
C ASP A 654 10.74 19.48 -17.10
N VAL A 655 9.85 20.19 -16.41
CA VAL A 655 8.45 20.39 -16.80
C VAL A 655 8.00 21.82 -16.51
N ALA A 656 7.12 22.35 -17.35
CA ALA A 656 6.54 23.68 -17.15
C ALA A 656 5.63 23.73 -15.91
N ASN A 657 5.57 24.88 -15.25
CA ASN A 657 4.71 25.13 -14.09
C ASN A 657 4.93 24.14 -12.92
N ARG A 658 6.18 23.73 -12.70
CA ARG A 658 6.62 22.99 -11.52
C ARG A 658 6.78 23.92 -10.32
N LEU A 659 6.58 23.41 -9.11
CA LEU A 659 6.92 24.12 -7.87
C LEU A 659 8.42 24.49 -7.83
N PRO A 660 8.80 25.51 -7.02
CA PRO A 660 10.20 25.83 -6.76
C PRO A 660 11.01 24.62 -6.26
N GLN A 661 12.28 24.54 -6.65
CA GLN A 661 13.13 23.38 -6.36
C GLN A 661 13.32 23.11 -4.86
N ASP A 662 13.41 24.15 -4.03
CA ASP A 662 13.59 24.03 -2.58
C ASP A 662 12.36 23.42 -1.87
N GLU A 663 11.22 23.41 -2.53
CA GLU A 663 9.99 22.75 -2.09
C GLU A 663 9.91 21.28 -2.53
N LEU A 664 10.80 20.84 -3.44
CA LEU A 664 10.78 19.51 -4.08
C LEU A 664 12.04 18.67 -3.81
N ASP A 665 13.14 19.26 -3.36
CA ASP A 665 14.40 18.56 -3.10
C ASP A 665 14.28 17.54 -1.95
N VAL A 666 13.94 16.29 -2.23
CA VAL A 666 13.83 15.23 -1.22
C VAL A 666 15.23 14.72 -0.86
N PRO A 667 15.72 14.92 0.38
CA PRO A 667 17.07 14.52 0.73
C PRO A 667 17.19 13.01 0.95
N PHE A 668 18.35 12.46 0.61
CA PHE A 668 18.75 11.13 1.08
C PHE A 668 18.84 11.08 2.60
N ARG A 669 18.41 9.96 3.19
CA ARG A 669 18.45 9.70 4.63
C ARG A 669 19.37 8.51 4.89
N GLU A 670 20.46 8.75 5.61
CA GLU A 670 21.27 7.67 6.17
C GLU A 670 20.53 7.02 7.35
N GLY A 671 20.63 5.71 7.49
CA GLY A 671 19.92 4.98 8.55
C GLY A 671 18.42 4.96 8.33
N TYR A 672 18.00 4.90 7.06
CA TYR A 672 16.60 4.71 6.67
C TYR A 672 15.99 3.52 7.43
N ARG A 673 14.79 3.70 8.00
CA ARG A 673 14.09 2.69 8.79
C ARG A 673 13.12 1.93 7.91
N ARG A 674 13.46 0.68 7.63
CA ARG A 674 12.61 -0.31 6.97
C ARG A 674 11.32 -0.52 7.75
N HIS A 675 10.22 -0.78 7.04
CA HIS A 675 8.91 -1.07 7.65
C HIS A 675 8.68 -2.59 7.75
N ASN A 676 9.76 -3.34 7.95
CA ASN A 676 9.80 -4.79 8.02
C ASN A 676 9.32 -5.36 9.38
N TYR A 677 8.21 -4.84 9.91
CA TYR A 677 7.67 -5.21 11.22
C TYR A 677 6.99 -6.58 11.16
N VAL A 678 7.77 -7.66 11.09
CA VAL A 678 7.26 -8.96 10.65
C VAL A 678 6.68 -9.86 11.75
N GLY A 679 6.85 -9.57 13.04
CA GLY A 679 6.53 -10.55 14.10
C GLY A 679 7.20 -11.91 13.81
N LEU A 680 6.73 -13.02 14.39
CA LEU A 680 7.17 -14.37 13.99
C LEU A 680 5.99 -15.26 13.54
N ASN A 681 4.89 -14.64 13.07
CA ASN A 681 3.72 -15.36 12.58
C ASN A 681 3.87 -15.69 11.09
N VAL A 682 4.79 -16.61 10.79
CA VAL A 682 5.07 -17.05 9.41
C VAL A 682 3.85 -17.73 8.77
N PHE A 683 2.99 -18.36 9.58
CA PHE A 683 1.82 -19.09 9.09
C PHE A 683 0.78 -18.15 8.47
N LEU A 684 0.56 -16.97 9.06
CA LEU A 684 -0.34 -15.95 8.51
C LEU A 684 0.09 -15.55 7.09
N VAL A 685 1.36 -15.14 6.93
CA VAL A 685 1.88 -14.66 5.64
C VAL A 685 1.89 -15.79 4.62
N GLU A 686 2.24 -17.01 5.03
CA GLU A 686 2.24 -18.17 4.16
C GLU A 686 0.82 -18.59 3.72
N MET A 687 -0.19 -18.46 4.58
CA MET A 687 -1.60 -18.66 4.19
C MET A 687 -2.03 -17.60 3.16
N LEU A 688 -1.75 -16.32 3.41
CA LEU A 688 -2.07 -15.24 2.47
C LEU A 688 -1.34 -15.39 1.13
N ARG A 689 -0.11 -15.91 1.14
CA ARG A 689 0.65 -16.22 -0.08
C ARG A 689 0.04 -17.38 -0.87
N GLN A 690 -0.48 -18.42 -0.20
CA GLN A 690 -1.08 -19.60 -0.85
C GLN A 690 -2.53 -19.37 -1.33
N PHE A 691 -3.28 -18.52 -0.63
CA PHE A 691 -4.71 -18.26 -0.85
C PHE A 691 -4.95 -16.78 -1.23
N SER A 692 -4.01 -16.20 -1.99
CA SER A 692 -4.04 -14.77 -2.34
C SER A 692 -5.30 -14.37 -3.10
N ALA A 693 -5.84 -15.26 -3.95
CA ALA A 693 -7.09 -15.04 -4.68
C ALA A 693 -8.30 -14.90 -3.73
N GLU A 694 -8.46 -15.84 -2.77
CA GLU A 694 -9.54 -15.79 -1.79
C GLU A 694 -9.42 -14.59 -0.83
N MET A 695 -8.19 -14.15 -0.57
CA MET A 695 -7.89 -13.01 0.30
C MET A 695 -7.84 -11.68 -0.44
N GLY A 696 -8.15 -11.64 -1.74
CA GLY A 696 -8.19 -10.40 -2.53
C GLY A 696 -6.83 -9.72 -2.70
N MET A 697 -5.72 -10.46 -2.69
CA MET A 697 -4.37 -9.92 -2.67
C MET A 697 -3.58 -10.17 -3.95
N SER A 698 -2.86 -9.15 -4.42
CA SER A 698 -1.89 -9.31 -5.51
C SER A 698 -0.50 -9.63 -4.95
N LEU A 699 0.19 -10.58 -5.56
CA LEU A 699 1.60 -10.89 -5.23
C LEU A 699 2.58 -9.93 -5.89
N THR A 700 2.12 -9.21 -6.93
CA THR A 700 2.96 -8.32 -7.72
C THR A 700 2.87 -6.90 -7.19
N ASP A 701 4.01 -6.34 -6.83
CA ASP A 701 4.10 -4.94 -6.41
C ASP A 701 3.88 -3.98 -7.60
N PRO A 702 3.01 -2.97 -7.48
CA PRO A 702 2.65 -2.11 -8.60
C PRO A 702 3.77 -1.15 -9.04
N MET A 703 4.74 -0.85 -8.16
CA MET A 703 5.77 0.15 -8.42
C MET A 703 7.07 -0.47 -8.92
N THR A 704 7.37 -1.70 -8.49
CA THR A 704 8.60 -2.43 -8.77
C THR A 704 8.39 -3.66 -9.64
N TYR A 705 7.15 -4.15 -9.75
CA TYR A 705 6.81 -5.45 -10.34
C TYR A 705 7.48 -6.65 -9.65
N ALA A 706 8.08 -6.44 -8.47
CA ALA A 706 8.62 -7.52 -7.67
C ALA A 706 7.47 -8.41 -7.16
N THR A 707 7.65 -9.72 -7.25
CA THR A 707 6.62 -10.72 -6.87
C THR A 707 6.93 -11.43 -5.56
N ASN A 708 7.98 -11.00 -4.87
CA ASN A 708 8.57 -11.69 -3.73
C ASN A 708 8.27 -11.05 -2.37
N GLY A 709 7.37 -10.05 -2.27
CA GLY A 709 7.11 -9.32 -1.01
C GLY A 709 6.70 -10.22 0.17
N ALA A 710 5.80 -11.17 -0.07
CA ALA A 710 5.42 -12.17 0.93
C ALA A 710 6.61 -13.06 1.35
N GLN A 711 7.42 -13.51 0.37
CA GLN A 711 8.59 -14.33 0.62
C GLN A 711 9.67 -13.55 1.39
N LEU A 712 9.90 -12.28 1.04
CA LEU A 712 10.83 -11.39 1.73
C LEU A 712 10.46 -11.24 3.21
N THR A 713 9.17 -11.13 3.50
CA THR A 713 8.65 -11.08 4.87
C THR A 713 8.95 -12.38 5.62
N ILE A 714 8.66 -13.54 5.01
CA ILE A 714 8.95 -14.87 5.56
C ILE A 714 10.46 -15.04 5.82
N ASP A 715 11.29 -14.64 4.87
CA ASP A 715 12.75 -14.70 4.98
C ASP A 715 13.27 -13.80 6.10
N THR A 716 12.67 -12.61 6.26
CA THR A 716 12.97 -11.69 7.36
C THR A 716 12.62 -12.31 8.70
N MET A 717 11.46 -12.97 8.83
CA MET A 717 11.10 -13.72 10.05
C MET A 717 12.08 -14.85 10.33
N ALA A 718 12.50 -15.60 9.30
CA ALA A 718 13.44 -16.70 9.44
C ALA A 718 14.82 -16.22 9.91
N LEU A 719 15.31 -15.09 9.38
CA LEU A 719 16.54 -14.44 9.83
C LEU A 719 16.43 -13.93 11.25
N GLN A 720 15.33 -13.24 11.60
CA GLN A 720 15.10 -12.76 12.96
C GLN A 720 15.05 -13.93 13.95
N ALA A 721 14.35 -15.01 13.62
CA ALA A 721 14.31 -16.23 14.43
C ALA A 721 15.70 -16.85 14.63
N ALA A 722 16.53 -16.87 13.58
CA ALA A 722 17.85 -17.48 13.62
C ALA A 722 18.92 -16.65 14.33
N GLU A 723 18.85 -15.31 14.24
CA GLU A 723 19.96 -14.42 14.62
C GLU A 723 19.61 -13.47 15.77
N GLU A 724 18.31 -13.27 16.06
CA GLU A 724 17.85 -12.18 16.94
C GLU A 724 16.85 -12.63 18.01
N THR A 725 16.65 -13.94 18.17
CA THR A 725 15.89 -14.49 19.30
C THR A 725 16.82 -15.04 20.38
N ALA A 726 16.26 -15.32 21.55
CA ALA A 726 17.04 -15.86 22.67
C ALA A 726 17.52 -17.29 22.35
N ASP A 727 18.83 -17.52 22.47
CA ASP A 727 19.40 -18.85 22.46
C ASP A 727 19.07 -19.56 23.80
N ILE A 728 18.24 -20.60 23.73
CA ILE A 728 17.92 -21.43 24.89
C ILE A 728 18.79 -22.69 24.84
N SER A 729 19.74 -22.80 25.77
CA SER A 729 20.50 -24.04 26.00
C SER A 729 20.04 -24.71 27.28
N LEU A 730 19.58 -25.96 27.18
CA LEU A 730 19.23 -26.79 28.32
C LEU A 730 20.41 -27.68 28.73
N GLU A 731 20.94 -27.47 29.93
CA GLU A 731 21.88 -28.41 30.56
C GLU A 731 21.11 -29.31 31.53
N LEU A 732 20.86 -30.56 31.11
CA LEU A 732 20.21 -31.56 31.96
C LEU A 732 21.25 -32.17 32.90
N ASN A 733 21.20 -31.81 34.18
CA ASN A 733 22.01 -32.43 35.23
C ASN A 733 21.31 -33.70 35.77
N GLU A 734 22.07 -34.78 35.99
CA GLU A 734 21.59 -36.06 36.49
C GLU A 734 21.07 -35.93 37.94
N GLY A 735 19.75 -35.79 38.10
CA GLY A 735 19.11 -35.66 39.41
C GLY A 735 17.79 -36.42 39.61
N TYR A 736 17.17 -36.96 38.57
CA TYR A 736 15.97 -37.81 38.69
C TYR A 736 16.17 -39.09 37.89
N GLY A 737 16.13 -40.23 38.59
CA GLY A 737 16.56 -41.55 38.13
C GLY A 737 15.97 -41.98 36.79
N GLY A 738 16.81 -42.02 35.76
CA GLY A 738 16.51 -42.62 34.47
C GLY A 738 17.65 -42.34 33.49
N SER A 739 18.29 -43.39 32.99
CA SER A 739 19.49 -43.36 32.14
C SER A 739 19.53 -42.23 31.11
N SER A 740 20.56 -41.38 31.17
CA SER A 740 20.77 -40.22 30.33
C SER A 740 21.32 -40.57 28.92
N ARG A 741 20.75 -39.94 27.90
CA ARG A 741 21.40 -39.58 26.63
C ARG A 741 21.33 -38.05 26.55
N ALA A 742 22.47 -37.37 26.45
CA ALA A 742 22.50 -35.94 26.22
C ALA A 742 21.97 -35.62 24.81
N TYR A 743 20.89 -34.86 24.71
CA TYR A 743 20.39 -34.30 23.46
C TYR A 743 20.72 -32.81 23.45
N LYS A 744 21.61 -32.39 22.55
CA LYS A 744 21.77 -30.97 22.21
C LYS A 744 20.72 -30.65 21.14
N CYS A 745 19.70 -29.89 21.48
CA CYS A 745 18.78 -29.33 20.50
C CYS A 745 19.15 -27.84 20.32
N PRO A 746 20.01 -27.48 19.35
CA PRO A 746 20.25 -26.08 19.04
C PRO A 746 19.03 -25.47 18.37
N THR A 747 18.76 -24.19 18.63
CA THR A 747 17.84 -23.25 17.93
C THR A 747 17.89 -23.41 16.41
N ARG A 748 19.05 -23.81 15.87
CA ARG A 748 19.27 -24.22 14.47
C ARG A 748 18.25 -25.24 13.92
N GLN A 749 17.60 -26.07 14.74
CA GLN A 749 16.59 -27.03 14.27
C GLN A 749 15.23 -26.41 13.96
N VAL A 750 14.85 -25.29 14.60
CA VAL A 750 13.68 -24.50 14.16
C VAL A 750 14.02 -23.82 12.84
N THR A 751 15.25 -23.34 12.68
CA THR A 751 15.76 -22.82 11.40
C THR A 751 15.78 -23.89 10.31
N ASP A 752 16.17 -25.13 10.62
CA ASP A 752 16.16 -26.24 9.65
C ASP A 752 14.72 -26.73 9.34
N TYR A 753 13.80 -26.64 10.30
CA TYR A 753 12.36 -26.88 10.07
C TYR A 753 11.74 -25.79 9.17
N LEU A 754 12.02 -24.51 9.45
CA LEU A 754 11.61 -23.38 8.62
C LEU A 754 12.24 -23.44 7.22
N ARG A 755 13.54 -23.78 7.09
CA ARG A 755 14.19 -24.05 5.79
C ARG A 755 13.64 -25.28 5.08
N GLY A 756 13.21 -26.30 5.83
CA GLY A 756 12.55 -27.51 5.31
C GLY A 756 11.15 -27.24 4.75
N LEU A 757 10.43 -26.27 5.32
CA LEU A 757 9.16 -25.75 4.80
C LEU A 757 9.38 -25.01 3.46
N VAL A 758 10.45 -24.22 3.36
CA VAL A 758 10.83 -23.51 2.11
C VAL A 758 11.28 -24.47 0.99
N SER A 759 11.80 -25.66 1.31
CA SER A 759 12.34 -26.62 0.33
C SER A 759 11.48 -27.87 0.08
N GLY A 760 10.28 -27.95 0.67
CA GLY A 760 9.31 -29.03 0.41
C GLY A 760 9.63 -30.38 1.06
N ALA A 761 10.50 -30.44 2.07
CA ALA A 761 10.86 -31.69 2.76
C ALA A 761 11.14 -31.46 4.26
N PRO A 762 10.11 -31.34 5.11
CA PRO A 762 10.31 -31.18 6.55
C PRO A 762 10.78 -32.52 7.14
N SER A 763 12.02 -32.57 7.65
CA SER A 763 12.45 -33.69 8.49
C SER A 763 13.14 -33.20 9.76
N LEU A 764 12.50 -33.40 10.90
CA LEU A 764 13.13 -33.29 12.22
C LEU A 764 13.88 -34.60 12.50
N LYS A 765 15.21 -34.59 12.36
CA LYS A 765 16.07 -35.67 12.86
C LYS A 765 17.01 -35.12 13.93
N CYS A 766 16.68 -35.36 15.20
CA CYS A 766 17.65 -35.28 16.28
C CYS A 766 18.84 -36.20 15.96
N ALA A 767 20.04 -35.65 15.85
CA ALA A 767 21.26 -36.44 15.57
C ALA A 767 21.53 -37.45 16.69
N ARG A 768 21.94 -38.67 16.30
CA ARG A 768 22.31 -39.78 17.20
C ARG A 768 23.59 -39.44 18.00
N PRO A 769 23.80 -40.07 19.19
CA PRO A 769 24.84 -39.66 20.12
C PRO A 769 26.26 -39.97 19.63
N VAL A 770 27.20 -39.06 19.92
CA VAL A 770 28.65 -39.29 19.81
C VAL A 770 29.10 -40.13 21.02
N GLN A 771 29.65 -41.32 20.79
CA GLN A 771 30.31 -42.11 21.83
C GLN A 771 31.67 -41.52 22.15
N THR A 772 31.87 -40.98 23.36
CA THR A 772 33.19 -40.67 23.89
C THR A 772 33.71 -41.83 24.72
N ALA A 773 34.89 -42.34 24.33
CA ALA A 773 35.57 -43.46 24.98
C ALA A 773 36.02 -43.11 26.42
N LYS A 774 35.83 -44.07 27.33
CA LYS A 774 36.33 -44.07 28.70
C LYS A 774 37.85 -43.89 28.75
N ARG A 775 38.34 -43.00 29.62
CA ARG A 775 39.59 -43.20 30.35
C ARG A 775 39.42 -42.90 31.84
N SER A 776 40.00 -43.80 32.61
CA SER A 776 39.92 -44.04 34.04
C SER A 776 40.83 -43.14 34.89
N GLY A 777 40.42 -42.87 36.13
CA GLY A 777 41.30 -43.03 37.30
C GLY A 777 41.45 -41.85 38.26
N ALA A 778 41.10 -42.14 39.52
CA ALA A 778 41.59 -41.58 40.81
C ALA A 778 40.67 -40.63 41.60
N PRO A 779 40.69 -40.68 42.96
CA PRO A 779 39.50 -40.53 43.80
C PRO A 779 39.44 -39.24 44.65
N ALA A 780 38.29 -39.09 45.31
CA ALA A 780 37.71 -37.94 46.02
C ALA A 780 38.46 -37.37 47.24
N ALA A 781 38.18 -36.07 47.52
CA ALA A 781 38.15 -35.42 48.84
C ALA A 781 37.31 -34.10 48.79
N PRO A 782 36.78 -33.57 49.92
CA PRO A 782 35.39 -33.06 50.00
C PRO A 782 35.18 -31.53 50.10
N MET A 783 33.91 -31.12 49.87
CA MET A 783 33.12 -29.97 50.36
C MET A 783 33.83 -28.66 50.76
N VAL A 784 33.35 -27.50 50.25
CA VAL A 784 32.81 -26.37 51.06
C VAL A 784 31.81 -25.56 50.20
N GLN A 785 30.67 -25.22 50.80
CA GLN A 785 29.59 -24.38 50.28
C GLN A 785 29.97 -22.89 50.19
N ALA A 786 29.45 -22.20 49.17
CA ALA A 786 28.85 -20.86 49.28
C ALA A 786 27.83 -20.71 48.15
#